data_AF-A0A942HTK5-F1
#
_entry.id   AF-A0A942HTK5-F1
#
_cell.length_a   1.000
_cell.length_b   1.000
_cell.length_c   1.000
_cell.angle_alpha   90.00
_cell.angle_beta   90.00
_cell.angle_gamma   90.00
#
_symmetry.space_group_name_H-M   'P 1'
#
loop_
_entity.id
_entity.type
_entity.pdbx_description
1 polymer ?
#
loop_
_entity_poly.entity_id
_entity_poly.type
_entity_poly.pdbx_seq_one_letter_code
_entity_poly.pdbx_strand_id
1 'polypeptide(L)'
;MVDQLAVQEIQSPLLKGNDSSDKWRDELGSVHFRQGASEVVSSIAAGTSGAIAFGLLSASGPYGKALSIPVAMLAGGITKYGVKGGIQEALLDGKDHTLSNADFAWGAVDGLSGIAASLADQRASTAFLRNAGKNELGARTTLETAELAGKQLVEGSAWKGIQHNVFRGLAGGAAGSATWSAFHQTHDNWNQITTNPVSGIETALKGVAIDTAFGTLAGGVLGGGFTAIRRSPEIVGRTVASIKGDAGSLKMNEFVINDFHSNLDRLPQLKTKLDERTAISAAKGVPSEFNVAGDALSGHVNFAYTNGGEVENQALARMGLKNIIPGNHEYDAPGGRFIPERYPAVMEPILRDNPQISLLNANLDLSAYPQYAKLTKPYVVHEIPGPNGLEKVATVGLITEEGAVGKIRYEDAAQTAIKTVRELNAQGIKNIKLLTHLGLDEDKRLAQELLDNGLVVAKISGGHTHDVVASPIWVSEKQSLTDKLQFWKAPREIPITQAGSSGNYLSENHIVFNPDGSANRWLTTGKLHGVRDVAPDPNLKQFIDSQTAEIGALKATAYDASASQPYSLANSRNRETAIGNLIADATLSGLQKRMGAEAPQIAMVHSGGIRSSIPGGQPLTRQEIANVFMNAGHVEGEQKELVMVTMSGKNIKDSLEYGIREYPMAENPSVAQRMTQMFGKQSSSRFDEPGNFVQVSGMKYSFDLTKKPWNRVTDVSVRMPDGSFQPMTDAGQYTVVTRFHPVDKWNKAGLFGEGISEDQIYAKLNAKPIPVSQVDLLGEHIQGRTLNPLVDSKVEGRVNNVTPVYKDVTLRPQPSIVGFSTLAAQNATTDNSENR
;
A
#
# COMPACT_ATOMS: atom_id res chain seq x y z
N MET A 1 42.22 -55.11 -64.97
CA MET A 1 40.80 -54.84 -65.28
C MET A 1 40.28 -53.94 -64.17
N VAL A 2 40.62 -52.65 -64.21
CA VAL A 2 39.97 -51.56 -65.01
C VAL A 2 38.82 -51.02 -64.15
N ASP A 3 39.05 -49.96 -63.36
CA ASP A 3 38.92 -48.52 -63.72
C ASP A 3 37.62 -48.00 -63.06
N GLN A 4 37.49 -46.80 -62.47
CA GLN A 4 38.22 -45.55 -62.69
C GLN A 4 38.09 -44.63 -61.45
N LEU A 5 39.22 -44.02 -61.10
CA LEU A 5 39.38 -42.81 -60.30
C LEU A 5 38.91 -41.56 -61.07
N ALA A 6 38.56 -40.50 -60.31
CA ALA A 6 38.70 -39.03 -60.58
C ALA A 6 37.43 -38.28 -60.08
N VAL A 7 37.43 -37.21 -59.28
CA VAL A 7 38.42 -36.17 -58.92
C VAL A 7 38.14 -35.64 -57.49
N GLN A 8 39.22 -35.23 -56.81
CA GLN A 8 39.32 -34.50 -55.54
C GLN A 8 38.71 -33.09 -55.55
N GLU A 9 38.25 -32.61 -54.40
CA GLU A 9 38.89 -31.43 -53.77
C GLU A 9 38.59 -31.36 -52.26
N ILE A 10 39.65 -31.17 -51.48
CA ILE A 10 39.66 -31.02 -50.02
C ILE A 10 39.74 -29.53 -49.71
N GLN A 11 38.85 -28.98 -48.86
CA GLN A 11 39.17 -27.94 -47.86
C GLN A 11 38.21 -27.98 -46.63
N SER A 12 38.83 -28.17 -45.44
CA SER A 12 38.50 -27.99 -43.99
C SER A 12 37.33 -27.08 -43.50
N PRO A 13 37.03 -26.99 -42.17
CA PRO A 13 36.92 -28.00 -41.09
C PRO A 13 35.62 -27.81 -40.24
N LEU A 14 34.88 -28.88 -39.89
CA LEU A 14 33.82 -28.81 -38.87
C LEU A 14 34.17 -29.73 -37.69
N LEU A 15 34.36 -29.08 -36.55
CA LEU A 15 34.68 -29.65 -35.24
C LEU A 15 33.59 -30.61 -34.76
N LYS A 16 34.02 -31.77 -34.27
CA LYS A 16 33.25 -32.72 -33.46
C LYS A 16 32.79 -32.06 -32.16
N GLY A 17 31.51 -32.18 -31.81
CA GLY A 17 30.99 -31.90 -30.48
C GLY A 17 30.46 -33.19 -29.83
N ASN A 18 31.07 -33.60 -28.71
CA ASN A 18 30.57 -34.66 -27.83
C ASN A 18 29.39 -34.12 -27.02
N ASP A 19 28.25 -34.80 -27.11
CA ASP A 19 26.99 -34.44 -26.46
C ASP A 19 27.00 -34.91 -25.00
N SER A 20 26.93 -33.96 -24.08
CA SER A 20 26.89 -34.15 -22.63
C SER A 20 25.54 -34.68 -22.13
N SER A 21 24.50 -34.68 -22.98
CA SER A 21 23.13 -35.02 -22.58
C SER A 21 22.90 -36.49 -22.19
N ASP A 22 23.67 -37.43 -22.74
CA ASP A 22 23.54 -38.86 -22.42
C ASP A 22 24.10 -39.21 -21.03
N LYS A 23 25.20 -38.55 -20.61
CA LYS A 23 25.77 -38.72 -19.25
C LYS A 23 24.83 -38.24 -18.15
N TRP A 24 24.13 -37.13 -18.39
CA TRP A 24 23.16 -36.59 -17.43
C TRP A 24 21.94 -37.50 -17.27
N ARG A 25 21.49 -38.19 -18.34
CA ARG A 25 20.38 -39.15 -18.26
C ARG A 25 20.75 -40.42 -17.50
N ASP A 26 21.99 -40.92 -17.66
CA ASP A 26 22.49 -42.07 -16.90
C ASP A 26 22.72 -41.74 -15.41
N GLU A 27 23.22 -40.54 -15.08
CA GLU A 27 23.40 -40.11 -13.68
C GLU A 27 22.05 -39.89 -12.95
N LEU A 28 21.06 -39.27 -13.61
CA LEU A 28 19.70 -39.12 -13.07
C LEU A 28 18.98 -40.45 -12.84
N GLY A 29 19.37 -41.50 -13.59
CA GLY A 29 18.84 -42.86 -13.45
C GLY A 29 19.51 -43.68 -12.34
N SER A 30 20.64 -43.24 -11.80
CA SER A 30 21.48 -44.02 -10.89
C SER A 30 20.88 -44.20 -9.48
N VAL A 31 21.20 -45.33 -8.84
CA VAL A 31 20.79 -45.65 -7.46
C VAL A 31 21.25 -44.56 -6.49
N HIS A 32 22.48 -44.04 -6.65
CA HIS A 32 23.01 -42.97 -5.82
C HIS A 32 22.27 -41.64 -5.98
N PHE A 33 21.85 -41.30 -7.20
CA PHE A 33 21.03 -40.11 -7.43
C PHE A 33 19.63 -40.25 -6.79
N ARG A 34 18.99 -41.41 -6.92
CA ARG A 34 17.68 -41.69 -6.31
C ARG A 34 17.74 -41.74 -4.78
N GLN A 35 18.82 -42.29 -4.21
CA GLN A 35 19.11 -42.24 -2.78
C GLN A 35 19.32 -40.79 -2.32
N GLY A 36 20.16 -40.02 -3.03
CA GLY A 36 20.37 -38.59 -2.75
C GLY A 36 19.09 -37.77 -2.85
N ALA A 37 18.25 -38.03 -3.86
CA ALA A 37 16.95 -37.39 -4.02
C ALA A 37 15.99 -37.76 -2.86
N SER A 38 15.96 -39.03 -2.44
CA SER A 38 15.15 -39.46 -1.29
C SER A 38 15.54 -38.72 0.00
N GLU A 39 16.83 -38.43 0.17
CA GLU A 39 17.33 -37.73 1.36
C GLU A 39 17.11 -36.23 1.35
N VAL A 40 17.29 -35.61 0.19
CA VAL A 40 17.03 -34.18 0.05
C VAL A 40 15.53 -33.90 0.21
N VAL A 41 14.67 -34.71 -0.41
CA VAL A 41 13.20 -34.53 -0.33
C VAL A 41 12.69 -34.79 1.09
N SER A 42 13.18 -35.83 1.78
CA SER A 42 12.78 -36.15 3.15
C SER A 42 13.23 -35.07 4.15
N SER A 43 14.43 -34.51 3.99
CA SER A 43 14.97 -33.45 4.86
C SER A 43 14.22 -32.11 4.66
N ILE A 44 13.86 -31.77 3.41
CA ILE A 44 13.03 -30.58 3.12
C ILE A 44 11.63 -30.73 3.71
N ALA A 45 11.01 -31.90 3.56
CA ALA A 45 9.70 -32.19 4.15
C ALA A 45 9.77 -32.11 5.69
N ALA A 46 10.83 -32.63 6.30
CA ALA A 46 11.07 -32.57 7.74
C ALA A 46 11.21 -31.14 8.26
N GLY A 47 12.06 -30.32 7.63
CA GLY A 47 12.22 -28.91 8.01
C GLY A 47 10.93 -28.09 7.86
N THR A 48 10.16 -28.38 6.81
CA THR A 48 8.85 -27.74 6.59
C THR A 48 7.84 -28.14 7.67
N SER A 49 7.76 -29.43 8.00
CA SER A 49 6.86 -29.94 9.03
C SER A 49 7.19 -29.40 10.43
N GLY A 50 8.48 -29.28 10.76
CA GLY A 50 8.95 -28.69 12.02
C GLY A 50 8.61 -27.22 12.13
N ALA A 51 8.82 -26.42 11.07
CA ALA A 51 8.43 -25.02 11.03
C ALA A 51 6.92 -24.82 11.22
N ILE A 52 6.10 -25.68 10.58
CA ILE A 52 4.63 -25.66 10.72
C ILE A 52 4.21 -26.02 12.15
N ALA A 53 4.74 -27.12 12.71
CA ALA A 53 4.41 -27.57 14.06
C ALA A 53 4.83 -26.55 15.13
N PHE A 54 6.03 -25.96 14.99
CA PHE A 54 6.49 -24.88 15.85
C PHE A 54 5.58 -23.66 15.76
N GLY A 55 5.20 -23.25 14.55
CA GLY A 55 4.30 -22.12 14.31
C GLY A 55 2.92 -22.30 14.94
N LEU A 56 2.34 -23.51 14.81
CA LEU A 56 1.04 -23.85 15.38
C LEU A 56 1.04 -23.82 16.92
N LEU A 57 2.09 -24.37 17.55
CA LEU A 57 2.16 -24.49 19.01
C LEU A 57 2.67 -23.24 19.72
N SER A 58 3.63 -22.52 19.13
CA SER A 58 4.14 -21.26 19.69
C SER A 58 3.08 -20.15 19.72
N ALA A 59 2.04 -20.29 18.89
CA ALA A 59 0.87 -19.42 18.86
C ALA A 59 -0.20 -19.78 19.91
N SER A 60 -0.10 -20.94 20.55
CA SER A 60 -1.00 -21.34 21.64
C SER A 60 -0.52 -20.80 22.99
N GLY A 61 -1.33 -20.97 24.04
CA GLY A 61 -1.07 -20.41 25.38
C GLY A 61 0.30 -20.83 25.98
N PRO A 62 0.63 -20.38 27.20
CA PRO A 62 1.97 -20.54 27.80
C PRO A 62 2.54 -21.96 27.73
N TYR A 63 1.67 -22.97 27.91
CA TYR A 63 2.04 -24.38 27.84
C TYR A 63 2.41 -24.86 26.43
N GLY A 64 1.74 -24.39 25.38
CA GLY A 64 2.07 -24.79 24.02
C GLY A 64 3.33 -24.11 23.48
N LYS A 65 3.70 -22.94 24.01
CA LYS A 65 5.03 -22.35 23.77
C LYS A 65 6.16 -23.18 24.36
N ALA A 66 5.95 -23.79 25.54
CA ALA A 66 6.96 -24.66 26.14
C ALA A 66 7.15 -25.96 25.34
N LEU A 67 6.11 -26.41 24.64
CA LEU A 67 6.12 -27.66 23.87
C LEU A 67 6.42 -27.48 22.37
N SER A 68 6.51 -26.25 21.87
CA SER A 68 6.63 -26.00 20.42
C SER A 68 7.91 -26.56 19.81
N ILE A 69 9.04 -26.49 20.53
CA ILE A 69 10.34 -27.03 20.08
C ILE A 69 10.31 -28.57 20.09
N PRO A 70 9.96 -29.26 21.20
CA PRO A 70 9.86 -30.72 21.20
C PRO A 70 8.92 -31.28 20.13
N VAL A 71 7.77 -30.65 19.89
CA VAL A 71 6.82 -31.14 18.89
C VAL A 71 7.27 -30.84 17.47
N ALA A 72 7.97 -29.73 17.23
CA ALA A 72 8.57 -29.46 15.92
C ALA A 72 9.68 -30.45 15.56
N MET A 73 10.50 -30.82 16.54
CA MET A 73 11.48 -31.90 16.42
C MET A 73 10.80 -33.24 16.11
N LEU A 74 9.75 -33.58 16.87
CA LEU A 74 9.00 -34.82 16.65
C LEU A 74 8.38 -34.86 15.24
N ALA A 75 7.74 -33.77 14.82
CA ALA A 75 7.12 -33.65 13.50
C ALA A 75 8.15 -33.81 12.37
N GLY A 76 9.31 -33.16 12.50
CA GLY A 76 10.41 -33.31 11.56
C GLY A 76 10.92 -34.75 11.49
N GLY A 77 11.11 -35.40 12.63
CA GLY A 77 11.58 -36.79 12.72
C GLY A 77 10.63 -37.79 12.05
N ILE A 78 9.34 -37.71 12.37
CA ILE A 78 8.30 -38.55 11.77
C ILE A 78 8.25 -38.34 10.26
N THR A 79 8.29 -37.09 9.83
CA THR A 79 8.16 -36.73 8.41
C THR A 79 9.36 -37.21 7.59
N LYS A 80 10.60 -37.00 8.08
CA LYS A 80 11.79 -37.49 7.38
C LYS A 80 11.74 -39.00 7.20
N TYR A 81 11.49 -39.71 8.30
CA TYR A 81 11.46 -41.17 8.30
C TYR A 81 10.40 -41.73 7.36
N GLY A 82 9.17 -41.19 7.41
CA GLY A 82 8.06 -41.63 6.57
C GLY A 82 8.26 -41.30 5.08
N VAL A 83 8.70 -40.07 4.77
CA VAL A 83 8.90 -39.61 3.39
C VAL A 83 10.08 -40.33 2.74
N LYS A 84 11.22 -40.47 3.44
CA LYS A 84 12.36 -41.23 2.94
C LYS A 84 11.97 -42.67 2.67
N GLY A 85 11.32 -43.33 3.62
CA GLY A 85 10.86 -44.72 3.45
C GLY A 85 9.93 -44.90 2.25
N GLY A 86 8.91 -44.04 2.11
CA GLY A 86 7.98 -44.11 0.98
C GLY A 86 8.63 -43.85 -0.38
N ILE A 87 9.60 -42.93 -0.45
CA ILE A 87 10.32 -42.66 -1.71
C ILE A 87 11.28 -43.79 -2.05
N GLN A 88 11.98 -44.37 -1.06
CA GLN A 88 12.86 -45.51 -1.30
C GLN A 88 12.07 -46.75 -1.73
N GLU A 89 10.92 -47.01 -1.11
CA GLU A 89 10.00 -48.09 -1.54
C GLU A 89 9.51 -47.91 -2.98
N ALA A 90 9.25 -46.65 -3.39
CA ALA A 90 8.75 -46.36 -4.73
C ALA A 90 9.83 -46.37 -5.82
N LEU A 91 11.09 -46.06 -5.48
CA LEU A 91 12.13 -45.74 -6.47
C LEU A 91 13.38 -46.64 -6.43
N LEU A 92 13.54 -47.46 -5.37
CA LEU A 92 14.73 -48.29 -5.12
C LEU A 92 14.35 -49.74 -4.81
N ASP A 93 15.23 -50.67 -5.21
CA ASP A 93 15.14 -52.06 -4.78
C ASP A 93 15.42 -52.16 -3.27
N GLY A 94 14.80 -53.12 -2.57
CA GLY A 94 14.89 -53.24 -1.11
C GLY A 94 16.31 -53.40 -0.54
N LYS A 95 17.25 -53.94 -1.33
CA LYS A 95 18.67 -54.06 -0.95
C LYS A 95 19.41 -52.71 -0.93
N ASP A 96 18.86 -51.71 -1.62
CA ASP A 96 19.42 -50.37 -1.79
C ASP A 96 18.71 -49.34 -0.89
N HIS A 97 17.85 -49.81 0.03
CA HIS A 97 17.22 -48.96 1.03
C HIS A 97 18.23 -48.56 2.10
N THR A 98 18.23 -47.29 2.47
CA THR A 98 19.15 -46.71 3.47
C THR A 98 18.42 -46.06 4.64
N LEU A 99 17.10 -46.25 4.72
CA LEU A 99 16.28 -45.80 5.84
C LEU A 99 16.75 -46.44 7.15
N SER A 100 16.92 -45.62 8.18
CA SER A 100 17.38 -46.06 9.50
C SER A 100 16.74 -45.22 10.61
N ASN A 101 16.84 -45.69 11.85
CA ASN A 101 16.38 -44.92 13.02
C ASN A 101 17.14 -43.58 13.18
N ALA A 102 18.33 -43.46 12.58
CA ALA A 102 19.06 -42.20 12.53
C ALA A 102 18.31 -41.14 11.71
N ASP A 103 17.52 -41.52 10.70
CA ASP A 103 16.73 -40.58 9.89
C ASP A 103 15.61 -39.91 10.68
N PHE A 104 15.07 -40.60 11.69
CA PHE A 104 14.12 -39.98 12.61
C PHE A 104 14.80 -38.90 13.48
N ALA A 105 15.98 -39.22 14.03
CA ALA A 105 16.75 -38.27 14.83
C ALA A 105 17.24 -37.08 13.98
N TRP A 106 17.68 -37.32 12.75
CA TRP A 106 18.08 -36.28 11.81
C TRP A 106 16.89 -35.46 11.30
N GLY A 107 15.71 -36.08 11.13
CA GLY A 107 14.49 -35.34 10.81
C GLY A 107 14.10 -34.36 11.91
N ALA A 108 14.38 -34.69 13.18
CA ALA A 108 14.16 -33.77 14.29
C ALA A 108 15.10 -32.55 14.24
N VAL A 109 16.35 -32.75 13.82
CA VAL A 109 17.31 -31.66 13.57
C VAL A 109 16.88 -30.81 12.38
N ASP A 110 16.43 -31.43 11.29
CA ASP A 110 15.90 -30.70 10.13
C ASP A 110 14.67 -29.86 10.49
N GLY A 111 13.78 -30.41 11.33
CA GLY A 111 12.62 -29.70 11.88
C GLY A 111 12.97 -28.43 12.64
N LEU A 112 14.10 -28.41 13.37
CA LEU A 112 14.62 -27.20 14.02
C LEU A 112 15.29 -26.24 13.03
N SER A 113 16.06 -26.75 12.08
CA SER A 113 16.74 -25.96 11.04
C SER A 113 15.73 -25.19 10.18
N GLY A 114 14.56 -25.77 9.91
CA GLY A 114 13.45 -25.08 9.22
C GLY A 114 12.95 -23.84 9.97
N ILE A 115 12.96 -23.84 11.31
CA ILE A 115 12.58 -22.69 12.13
C ILE A 115 13.63 -21.57 11.97
N ALA A 116 14.92 -21.90 12.04
CA ALA A 116 16.01 -20.93 11.91
C ALA A 116 16.09 -20.31 10.50
N ALA A 117 15.93 -21.12 9.45
CA ALA A 117 15.92 -20.66 8.06
C ALA A 117 14.74 -19.70 7.79
N SER A 118 13.56 -19.98 8.37
CA SER A 118 12.39 -19.11 8.24
C SER A 118 12.60 -17.71 8.86
N LEU A 119 13.34 -17.64 9.97
CA LEU A 119 13.67 -16.38 10.65
C LEU A 119 14.67 -15.52 9.87
N ALA A 120 15.67 -16.14 9.23
CA ALA A 120 16.62 -15.45 8.37
C ALA A 120 15.94 -14.95 7.07
N ASP A 121 15.05 -15.76 6.49
CA ASP A 121 14.28 -15.42 5.28
C ASP A 121 13.41 -14.18 5.50
N GLN A 122 12.75 -14.07 6.66
CA GLN A 122 11.88 -12.92 6.94
C GLN A 122 12.66 -11.60 7.01
N ARG A 123 13.83 -11.59 7.67
CA ARG A 123 14.67 -10.37 7.78
C ARG A 123 15.26 -9.96 6.43
N ALA A 124 15.75 -10.92 5.65
CA ALA A 124 16.31 -10.67 4.33
C ALA A 124 15.22 -10.20 3.34
N SER A 125 14.03 -10.81 3.39
CA SER A 125 12.90 -10.44 2.54
C SER A 125 12.41 -9.03 2.83
N THR A 126 12.17 -8.66 4.10
CA THR A 126 11.76 -7.28 4.46
C THR A 126 12.80 -6.24 4.03
N ALA A 127 14.10 -6.48 4.23
CA ALA A 127 15.14 -5.57 3.76
C ALA A 127 15.17 -5.44 2.24
N PHE A 128 15.03 -6.56 1.52
CA PHE A 128 14.94 -6.59 0.06
C PHE A 128 13.70 -5.83 -0.46
N LEU A 129 12.53 -6.05 0.13
CA LEU A 129 11.28 -5.38 -0.25
C LEU A 129 11.40 -3.87 -0.03
N ARG A 130 11.92 -3.43 1.12
CA ARG A 130 12.18 -2.01 1.39
C ARG A 130 13.12 -1.39 0.38
N ASN A 131 14.24 -2.05 0.07
CA ASN A 131 15.20 -1.55 -0.90
C ASN A 131 14.59 -1.51 -2.31
N ALA A 132 13.86 -2.54 -2.70
CA ALA A 132 13.14 -2.60 -3.96
C ALA A 132 12.13 -1.46 -4.11
N GLY A 133 11.31 -1.20 -3.10
CA GLY A 133 10.35 -0.10 -3.14
C GLY A 133 11.01 1.27 -3.08
N LYS A 134 12.09 1.45 -2.30
CA LYS A 134 12.87 2.71 -2.30
C LYS A 134 13.54 2.98 -3.63
N ASN A 135 14.01 1.94 -4.32
CA ASN A 135 14.59 2.10 -5.66
C ASN A 135 13.54 2.55 -6.67
N GLU A 136 12.29 2.11 -6.53
CA GLU A 136 11.20 2.53 -7.43
C GLU A 136 10.61 3.89 -7.07
N LEU A 137 10.31 4.11 -5.79
CA LEU A 137 9.59 5.29 -5.29
C LEU A 137 10.49 6.44 -4.83
N GLY A 138 11.79 6.19 -4.68
CA GLY A 138 12.78 7.13 -4.17
C GLY A 138 13.15 6.90 -2.70
N ALA A 139 14.38 7.28 -2.35
CA ALA A 139 15.01 6.96 -1.06
C ALA A 139 14.33 7.59 0.17
N ARG A 140 13.61 8.71 -0.02
CA ARG A 140 12.90 9.46 1.02
C ARG A 140 11.49 8.94 1.31
N THR A 141 11.06 7.88 0.63
CA THR A 141 9.79 7.19 0.91
C THR A 141 9.83 6.52 2.29
N THR A 142 8.70 6.51 3.00
CA THR A 142 8.59 5.85 4.31
C THR A 142 8.94 4.36 4.19
N LEU A 143 9.42 3.75 5.29
CA LEU A 143 9.80 2.34 5.27
C LEU A 143 8.61 1.41 4.97
N GLU A 144 7.43 1.75 5.48
CA GLU A 144 6.19 0.98 5.28
C GLU A 144 5.72 1.05 3.82
N THR A 145 5.66 2.25 3.24
CA THR A 145 5.32 2.44 1.82
C THR A 145 6.33 1.77 0.90
N ALA A 146 7.63 1.85 1.23
CA ALA A 146 8.66 1.17 0.46
C ALA A 146 8.54 -0.36 0.57
N GLU A 147 8.22 -0.91 1.73
CA GLU A 147 8.04 -2.36 1.92
C GLU A 147 6.85 -2.88 1.11
N LEU A 148 5.71 -2.18 1.14
CA LEU A 148 4.56 -2.54 0.32
C LEU A 148 4.86 -2.40 -1.17
N ALA A 149 5.42 -1.28 -1.61
CA ALA A 149 5.76 -1.09 -3.01
C ALA A 149 6.72 -2.18 -3.50
N GLY A 150 7.71 -2.53 -2.68
CA GLY A 150 8.59 -3.67 -2.93
C GLY A 150 7.82 -4.97 -3.12
N LYS A 151 6.80 -5.20 -2.28
CA LYS A 151 5.95 -6.39 -2.33
C LYS A 151 5.08 -6.41 -3.59
N GLN A 152 4.41 -5.30 -3.93
CA GLN A 152 3.66 -5.15 -5.17
C GLN A 152 4.56 -5.43 -6.40
N LEU A 153 5.77 -4.87 -6.43
CA LEU A 153 6.73 -5.09 -7.51
C LEU A 153 7.20 -6.55 -7.60
N VAL A 154 7.37 -7.25 -6.47
CA VAL A 154 7.72 -8.67 -6.45
C VAL A 154 6.56 -9.54 -6.92
N GLU A 155 5.33 -9.19 -6.53
CA GLU A 155 4.12 -9.88 -6.97
C GLU A 155 3.88 -9.69 -8.47
N GLY A 156 4.24 -8.53 -9.04
CA GLY A 156 4.00 -8.17 -10.43
C GLY A 156 5.13 -8.44 -11.43
N SER A 157 6.33 -8.90 -11.01
CA SER A 157 7.48 -9.10 -11.92
C SER A 157 8.05 -10.53 -11.92
N ALA A 158 8.11 -11.13 -13.12
CA ALA A 158 8.76 -12.43 -13.34
C ALA A 158 10.28 -12.43 -13.02
N TRP A 159 10.95 -11.28 -13.13
CA TRP A 159 12.41 -11.15 -12.97
C TRP A 159 12.90 -11.33 -11.52
N LYS A 160 12.10 -10.90 -10.53
CA LYS A 160 12.42 -11.12 -9.12
C LYS A 160 12.07 -12.54 -8.65
N GLY A 161 11.24 -13.29 -9.38
CA GLY A 161 10.96 -14.69 -9.04
C GLY A 161 12.19 -15.59 -9.20
N ILE A 162 13.00 -15.36 -10.24
CA ILE A 162 14.26 -16.09 -10.44
C ILE A 162 15.24 -15.72 -9.33
N GLN A 163 15.46 -14.43 -9.09
CA GLN A 163 16.36 -14.00 -8.02
C GLN A 163 15.84 -14.40 -6.64
N HIS A 164 14.55 -14.31 -6.34
CA HIS A 164 14.00 -14.64 -5.03
C HIS A 164 13.92 -16.15 -4.79
N ASN A 165 13.66 -16.98 -5.81
CA ASN A 165 13.71 -18.44 -5.66
C ASN A 165 15.15 -18.96 -5.63
N VAL A 166 16.05 -18.34 -6.38
CA VAL A 166 17.49 -18.62 -6.32
C VAL A 166 18.05 -18.13 -4.99
N PHE A 167 17.70 -16.94 -4.51
CA PHE A 167 18.19 -16.41 -3.22
C PHE A 167 17.52 -17.09 -2.02
N ARG A 168 16.25 -17.53 -2.10
CA ARG A 168 15.63 -18.40 -1.09
C ARG A 168 16.22 -19.81 -1.11
N GLY A 169 16.50 -20.35 -2.29
CA GLY A 169 17.20 -21.62 -2.46
C GLY A 169 18.63 -21.57 -1.95
N LEU A 170 19.37 -20.50 -2.25
CA LEU A 170 20.74 -20.23 -1.82
C LEU A 170 20.80 -19.87 -0.33
N ALA A 171 19.91 -19.02 0.20
CA ALA A 171 19.92 -18.61 1.61
C ALA A 171 19.29 -19.64 2.55
N GLY A 172 18.21 -20.31 2.12
CA GLY A 172 17.64 -21.46 2.83
C GLY A 172 18.58 -22.66 2.78
N GLY A 173 19.21 -22.88 1.62
CA GLY A 173 20.30 -23.84 1.45
C GLY A 173 21.47 -23.54 2.36
N ALA A 174 22.08 -22.36 2.24
CA ALA A 174 23.23 -21.89 3.03
C ALA A 174 22.96 -21.89 4.53
N ALA A 175 21.84 -21.30 5.00
CA ALA A 175 21.53 -21.21 6.42
C ALA A 175 21.21 -22.58 7.02
N GLY A 176 20.50 -23.42 6.28
CA GLY A 176 20.24 -24.82 6.64
C GLY A 176 21.55 -25.61 6.73
N SER A 177 22.41 -25.52 5.70
CA SER A 177 23.69 -26.24 5.66
C SER A 177 24.74 -25.69 6.64
N ALA A 178 24.76 -24.39 6.94
CA ALA A 178 25.68 -23.81 7.91
C ALA A 178 25.31 -24.23 9.33
N THR A 179 24.00 -24.24 9.63
CA THR A 179 23.49 -24.70 10.93
C THR A 179 23.68 -26.21 11.07
N TRP A 180 23.32 -26.98 10.04
CA TRP A 180 23.53 -28.43 9.92
C TRP A 180 25.01 -28.79 10.09
N SER A 181 25.89 -28.16 9.33
CA SER A 181 27.32 -28.45 9.32
C SER A 181 27.99 -28.01 10.62
N ALA A 182 27.56 -26.92 11.26
CA ALA A 182 28.14 -26.52 12.54
C ALA A 182 27.91 -27.59 13.61
N PHE A 183 26.72 -28.19 13.68
CA PHE A 183 26.45 -29.28 14.60
C PHE A 183 27.13 -30.59 14.18
N HIS A 184 27.06 -30.95 12.89
CA HIS A 184 27.66 -32.18 12.36
C HIS A 184 29.20 -32.17 12.48
N GLN A 185 29.87 -31.10 12.06
CA GLN A 185 31.31 -30.95 12.16
C GLN A 185 31.77 -30.81 13.61
N THR A 186 30.99 -30.19 14.49
CA THR A 186 31.33 -30.18 15.94
C THR A 186 31.19 -31.56 16.56
N HIS A 187 30.20 -32.35 16.15
CA HIS A 187 30.01 -33.73 16.61
C HIS A 187 31.10 -34.67 16.09
N ASP A 188 31.35 -34.67 14.79
CA ASP A 188 32.33 -35.55 14.15
C ASP A 188 33.76 -35.25 14.60
N ASN A 189 34.06 -33.97 14.86
CA ASN A 189 35.36 -33.55 15.37
C ASN A 189 35.40 -33.45 16.90
N TRP A 190 34.37 -33.91 17.63
CA TRP A 190 34.25 -33.74 19.09
C TRP A 190 35.43 -34.31 19.87
N ASN A 191 35.93 -35.48 19.48
CA ASN A 191 37.12 -36.09 20.09
C ASN A 191 38.38 -35.26 19.84
N GLN A 192 38.47 -34.58 18.69
CA GLN A 192 39.59 -33.72 18.34
C GLN A 192 39.48 -32.36 19.05
N ILE A 193 38.28 -31.83 19.21
CA ILE A 193 37.98 -30.61 19.96
C ILE A 193 38.27 -30.78 21.46
N THR A 194 37.99 -31.95 22.03
CA THR A 194 38.26 -32.23 23.45
C THR A 194 39.73 -32.50 23.75
N THR A 195 40.51 -32.97 22.77
CA THR A 195 41.94 -33.29 22.94
C THR A 195 42.89 -32.20 22.45
N ASN A 196 42.55 -31.49 21.37
CA ASN A 196 43.26 -30.32 20.86
C ASN A 196 42.25 -29.24 20.39
N PRO A 197 41.75 -28.41 21.33
CA PRO A 197 40.59 -27.55 21.09
C PRO A 197 40.77 -26.58 19.93
N VAL A 198 41.98 -26.02 19.77
CA VAL A 198 42.23 -24.99 18.75
C VAL A 198 42.15 -25.57 17.34
N SER A 199 42.81 -26.70 17.09
CA SER A 199 42.80 -27.32 15.76
C SER A 199 41.49 -28.03 15.44
N GLY A 200 40.83 -28.61 16.45
CA GLY A 200 39.51 -29.23 16.30
C GLY A 200 38.43 -28.20 15.94
N ILE A 201 38.45 -27.03 16.58
CA ILE A 201 37.52 -25.93 16.28
C ILE A 201 37.80 -25.33 14.89
N GLU A 202 39.07 -25.16 14.52
CA GLU A 202 39.44 -24.65 13.18
C GLU A 202 39.01 -25.61 12.06
N THR A 203 39.17 -26.92 12.26
CA THR A 203 38.77 -27.96 11.30
C THR A 203 37.25 -28.00 11.15
N ALA A 204 36.52 -27.94 12.27
CA ALA A 204 35.07 -27.88 12.26
C ALA A 204 34.57 -26.63 11.50
N LEU A 205 35.13 -25.45 11.78
CA LEU A 205 34.76 -24.20 11.10
C LEU A 205 35.03 -24.22 9.58
N LYS A 206 36.12 -24.87 9.13
CA LYS A 206 36.40 -25.05 7.70
C LYS A 206 35.39 -26.00 7.03
N GLY A 207 35.00 -27.07 7.72
CA GLY A 207 33.93 -27.98 7.27
C GLY A 207 32.59 -27.26 7.12
N VAL A 208 32.25 -26.38 8.07
CA VAL A 208 31.06 -25.51 8.00
C VAL A 208 31.03 -24.67 6.74
N ALA A 209 32.16 -24.04 6.38
CA ALA A 209 32.23 -23.21 5.19
C ALA A 209 32.00 -24.01 3.88
N ILE A 210 32.51 -25.24 3.81
CA ILE A 210 32.40 -26.12 2.63
C ILE A 210 30.97 -26.65 2.46
N ASP A 211 30.38 -27.16 3.54
CA ASP A 211 29.01 -27.68 3.53
C ASP A 211 28.00 -26.55 3.24
N THR A 212 28.29 -25.35 3.75
CA THR A 212 27.52 -24.13 3.45
C THR A 212 27.51 -23.80 1.95
N ALA A 213 28.67 -23.90 1.29
CA ALA A 213 28.78 -23.65 -0.14
C ALA A 213 28.04 -24.71 -0.98
N PHE A 214 27.97 -25.96 -0.50
CA PHE A 214 27.26 -27.04 -1.19
C PHE A 214 25.73 -26.94 -1.04
N GLY A 215 25.23 -26.64 0.17
CA GLY A 215 23.80 -26.43 0.42
C GLY A 215 23.25 -25.22 -0.35
N THR A 216 24.07 -24.19 -0.52
CA THR A 216 23.82 -23.04 -1.38
C THR A 216 23.53 -23.50 -2.83
N LEU A 217 24.41 -24.34 -3.42
CA LEU A 217 24.26 -24.81 -4.80
C LEU A 217 23.02 -25.71 -5.02
N ALA A 218 22.72 -26.62 -4.09
CA ALA A 218 21.62 -27.59 -4.25
C ALA A 218 20.22 -26.96 -4.06
N GLY A 219 20.06 -26.05 -3.10
CA GLY A 219 18.79 -25.37 -2.83
C GLY A 219 18.31 -24.47 -3.99
N GLY A 220 19.24 -23.93 -4.77
CA GLY A 220 18.95 -23.12 -5.96
C GLY A 220 18.30 -23.89 -7.13
N VAL A 221 18.55 -25.19 -7.25
CA VAL A 221 18.09 -26.01 -8.38
C VAL A 221 16.64 -26.50 -8.19
N LEU A 222 16.27 -26.91 -6.98
CA LEU A 222 14.95 -27.51 -6.70
C LEU A 222 13.81 -26.48 -6.51
N GLY A 223 14.09 -25.32 -5.91
CA GLY A 223 13.12 -24.23 -5.79
C GLY A 223 12.74 -23.58 -7.14
N GLY A 224 13.65 -23.67 -8.12
CA GLY A 224 13.45 -23.15 -9.47
C GLY A 224 12.46 -23.97 -10.30
N GLY A 225 12.50 -25.31 -10.23
CA GLY A 225 11.74 -26.20 -11.12
C GLY A 225 10.22 -26.17 -10.92
N PHE A 226 9.74 -26.31 -9.67
CA PHE A 226 8.30 -26.34 -9.38
C PHE A 226 7.62 -24.98 -9.57
N THR A 227 8.35 -23.89 -9.29
CA THR A 227 7.85 -22.53 -9.50
C THR A 227 7.86 -22.14 -10.98
N ALA A 228 8.84 -22.63 -11.75
CA ALA A 228 8.88 -22.46 -13.21
C ALA A 228 7.67 -23.09 -13.90
N ILE A 229 7.19 -24.26 -13.43
CA ILE A 229 5.98 -24.91 -13.97
C ILE A 229 4.73 -24.04 -13.72
N ARG A 230 4.57 -23.53 -12.49
CA ARG A 230 3.39 -22.73 -12.11
C ARG A 230 3.39 -21.31 -12.72
N ARG A 231 4.57 -20.75 -13.02
CA ARG A 231 4.74 -19.44 -13.68
C ARG A 231 5.00 -19.55 -15.18
N SER A 232 4.95 -20.75 -15.75
CA SER A 232 5.21 -20.98 -17.17
C SER A 232 4.33 -20.12 -18.09
N PRO A 233 3.03 -19.84 -17.80
CA PRO A 233 2.23 -18.95 -18.65
C PRO A 233 2.72 -17.51 -18.65
N GLU A 234 3.21 -17.01 -17.51
CA GLU A 234 3.74 -15.65 -17.38
C GLU A 234 5.11 -15.53 -18.07
N ILE A 235 5.98 -16.53 -17.90
CA ILE A 235 7.29 -16.56 -18.55
C ILE A 235 7.10 -16.65 -20.07
N VAL A 236 6.30 -17.61 -20.55
CA VAL A 236 6.00 -17.77 -21.98
C VAL A 236 5.29 -16.52 -22.51
N GLY A 237 4.29 -15.98 -21.81
CA GLY A 237 3.58 -14.77 -22.21
C GLY A 237 4.50 -13.56 -22.37
N ARG A 238 5.39 -13.31 -21.40
CA ARG A 238 6.38 -12.23 -21.48
C ARG A 238 7.46 -12.49 -22.52
N THR A 239 7.95 -13.72 -22.67
CA THR A 239 8.92 -14.07 -23.71
C THR A 239 8.32 -13.87 -25.09
N VAL A 240 7.10 -14.37 -25.33
CA VAL A 240 6.36 -14.15 -26.58
C VAL A 240 6.12 -12.66 -26.81
N ALA A 241 5.73 -11.90 -25.78
CA ALA A 241 5.54 -10.45 -25.88
C ALA A 241 6.85 -9.70 -26.17
N SER A 242 7.97 -10.10 -25.57
CA SER A 242 9.29 -9.50 -25.83
C SER A 242 9.83 -9.80 -27.23
N ILE A 243 9.46 -10.96 -27.80
CA ILE A 243 9.84 -11.36 -29.16
C ILE A 243 8.94 -10.67 -30.19
N LYS A 244 7.62 -10.65 -29.95
CA LYS A 244 6.66 -9.98 -30.84
C LYS A 244 6.77 -8.45 -30.78
N GLY A 245 7.20 -7.92 -29.63
CA GLY A 245 7.13 -6.49 -29.34
C GLY A 245 5.70 -5.96 -29.35
N ASP A 246 5.58 -4.63 -29.29
CA ASP A 246 4.31 -3.90 -29.36
C ASP A 246 4.19 -3.08 -30.67
N ALA A 247 5.10 -3.29 -31.63
CA ALA A 247 5.29 -2.43 -32.81
C ALA A 247 4.07 -2.37 -33.75
N GLY A 248 3.19 -3.38 -33.70
CA GLY A 248 1.94 -3.43 -34.47
C GLY A 248 0.66 -3.33 -33.63
N SER A 249 0.75 -2.89 -32.38
CA SER A 249 -0.40 -2.74 -31.48
C SER A 249 -0.79 -1.28 -31.30
N LEU A 250 -2.09 -1.01 -31.10
CA LEU A 250 -2.52 0.29 -30.60
C LEU A 250 -1.95 0.50 -29.20
N LYS A 251 -1.33 1.66 -28.96
CA LYS A 251 -0.68 1.96 -27.69
C LYS A 251 -0.68 3.45 -27.39
N MET A 252 -0.68 3.76 -26.10
CA MET A 252 -0.56 5.13 -25.61
C MET A 252 0.11 5.15 -24.24
N ASN A 253 0.66 6.31 -23.88
CA ASN A 253 1.09 6.60 -22.52
C ASN A 253 0.09 7.53 -21.84
N GLU A 254 -0.41 7.12 -20.68
CA GLU A 254 -1.27 7.94 -19.84
C GLU A 254 -0.49 8.37 -18.59
N PHE A 255 -0.36 9.68 -18.40
CA PHE A 255 0.20 10.28 -17.20
C PHE A 255 -0.92 10.71 -16.26
N VAL A 256 -0.89 10.27 -15.01
CA VAL A 256 -1.96 10.56 -14.03
C VAL A 256 -1.37 11.09 -12.73
N ILE A 257 -2.01 12.13 -12.20
CA ILE A 257 -1.95 12.48 -10.78
C ILE A 257 -3.36 12.42 -10.18
N ASN A 258 -3.43 12.25 -8.87
CA ASN A 258 -4.67 12.27 -8.08
C ASN A 258 -4.37 12.86 -6.70
N ASP A 259 -5.39 13.42 -6.04
CA ASP A 259 -5.33 13.82 -4.63
C ASP A 259 -4.14 14.72 -4.28
N PHE A 260 -3.77 15.66 -5.16
CA PHE A 260 -2.63 16.55 -4.85
C PHE A 260 -3.01 17.66 -3.87
N HIS A 261 -4.30 17.92 -3.66
CA HIS A 261 -4.84 18.70 -2.54
C HIS A 261 -4.22 20.10 -2.38
N SER A 262 -4.18 20.87 -3.48
CA SER A 262 -3.61 22.23 -3.48
C SER A 262 -2.14 22.31 -3.04
N ASN A 263 -1.37 21.22 -3.10
CA ASN A 263 0.07 21.24 -2.83
C ASN A 263 0.87 21.85 -4.00
N LEU A 264 0.71 23.17 -4.19
CA LEU A 264 1.35 23.94 -5.26
C LEU A 264 2.88 23.87 -5.23
N ASP A 265 3.49 23.63 -4.05
CA ASP A 265 4.95 23.50 -3.90
C ASP A 265 5.55 22.31 -4.69
N ARG A 266 4.70 21.36 -5.13
CA ARG A 266 5.09 20.15 -5.88
C ARG A 266 4.80 20.21 -7.38
N LEU A 267 3.88 21.07 -7.83
CA LEU A 267 3.49 21.13 -9.24
C LEU A 267 4.67 21.48 -10.18
N PRO A 268 5.61 22.40 -9.83
CA PRO A 268 6.78 22.66 -10.67
C PRO A 268 7.66 21.43 -10.90
N GLN A 269 7.89 20.60 -9.88
CA GLN A 269 8.68 19.38 -10.00
C GLN A 269 7.93 18.30 -10.79
N LEU A 270 6.61 18.20 -10.58
CA LEU A 270 5.73 17.35 -11.41
C LEU A 270 5.81 17.74 -12.88
N LYS A 271 5.78 19.04 -13.19
CA LYS A 271 5.89 19.53 -14.56
C LYS A 271 7.21 19.14 -15.22
N THR A 272 8.33 19.35 -14.55
CA THR A 272 9.65 18.90 -15.06
C THR A 272 9.65 17.40 -15.35
N LYS A 273 9.12 16.59 -14.44
CA LYS A 273 9.06 15.14 -14.64
C LYS A 273 8.10 14.77 -15.78
N LEU A 274 6.93 15.40 -15.85
CA LEU A 274 5.95 15.18 -16.91
C LEU A 274 6.52 15.51 -18.30
N ASP A 275 7.23 16.62 -18.44
CA ASP A 275 7.87 17.02 -19.69
C ASP A 275 8.91 16.00 -20.13
N GLU A 276 9.77 15.56 -19.20
CA GLU A 276 10.78 14.52 -19.46
C GLU A 276 10.12 13.25 -20.00
N ARG A 277 9.06 12.76 -19.34
CA ARG A 277 8.39 11.51 -19.74
C ARG A 277 7.57 11.65 -21.01
N THR A 278 6.96 12.81 -21.22
CA THR A 278 6.23 13.12 -22.45
C THR A 278 7.18 13.19 -23.65
N ALA A 279 8.35 13.82 -23.50
CA ALA A 279 9.38 13.86 -24.54
C ALA A 279 9.90 12.46 -24.89
N ILE A 280 10.10 11.59 -23.89
CA ILE A 280 10.48 10.18 -24.12
C ILE A 280 9.38 9.42 -24.87
N SER A 281 8.11 9.69 -24.58
CA SER A 281 6.96 9.08 -25.28
C SER A 281 6.92 9.51 -26.74
N ALA A 282 7.04 10.81 -26.98
CA ALA A 282 7.07 11.40 -28.31
C ALA A 282 8.25 10.89 -29.16
N ALA A 283 9.45 10.77 -28.58
CA ALA A 283 10.63 10.22 -29.26
C ALA A 283 10.44 8.76 -29.71
N LYS A 284 9.55 8.02 -29.06
CA LYS A 284 9.16 6.64 -29.43
C LYS A 284 7.95 6.59 -30.35
N GLY A 285 7.40 7.73 -30.76
CA GLY A 285 6.17 7.82 -31.54
C GLY A 285 4.94 7.30 -30.80
N VAL A 286 4.96 7.28 -29.45
CA VAL A 286 3.84 6.83 -28.63
C VAL A 286 3.02 8.05 -28.20
N PRO A 287 1.73 8.15 -28.59
CA PRO A 287 0.85 9.21 -28.15
C PRO A 287 0.74 9.24 -26.62
N SER A 288 0.62 10.43 -26.03
CA SER A 288 0.45 10.55 -24.59
C SER A 288 -0.50 11.64 -24.17
N GLU A 289 -1.11 11.47 -22.99
CA GLU A 289 -1.98 12.47 -22.36
C GLU A 289 -1.72 12.58 -20.85
N PHE A 290 -2.00 13.75 -20.29
CA PHE A 290 -1.93 14.03 -18.86
C PHE A 290 -3.33 14.22 -18.28
N ASN A 291 -3.68 13.42 -17.27
CA ASN A 291 -5.00 13.35 -16.67
C ASN A 291 -4.93 13.56 -15.14
N VAL A 292 -6.01 14.10 -14.56
CA VAL A 292 -6.13 14.35 -13.12
C VAL A 292 -7.37 13.62 -12.59
N ALA A 293 -7.15 12.64 -11.71
CA ALA A 293 -8.20 11.79 -11.15
C ALA A 293 -8.80 12.35 -9.85
N GLY A 294 -9.26 13.61 -9.87
CA GLY A 294 -9.95 14.26 -8.75
C GLY A 294 -9.06 14.73 -7.59
N ASP A 295 -9.68 15.46 -6.67
CA ASP A 295 -9.07 16.11 -5.50
C ASP A 295 -7.80 16.92 -5.85
N ALA A 296 -7.94 17.75 -6.87
CA ALA A 296 -6.99 18.80 -7.20
C ALA A 296 -6.98 19.90 -6.13
N LEU A 297 -8.14 20.13 -5.50
CA LEU A 297 -8.40 21.23 -4.60
C LEU A 297 -8.47 20.78 -3.14
N SER A 298 -8.32 21.75 -2.23
CA SER A 298 -8.48 21.61 -0.78
C SER A 298 -7.53 20.62 -0.09
N GLY A 299 -7.08 20.96 1.12
CA GLY A 299 -6.21 20.12 1.94
C GLY A 299 -4.84 20.73 2.27
N HIS A 300 -4.42 21.77 1.56
CA HIS A 300 -3.30 22.63 1.95
C HIS A 300 -3.75 24.08 2.13
N VAL A 301 -3.01 24.83 2.96
CA VAL A 301 -3.28 26.26 3.23
C VAL A 301 -3.38 27.08 1.95
N ASN A 302 -2.62 26.69 0.92
CA ASN A 302 -2.59 27.35 -0.38
C ASN A 302 -3.98 27.56 -0.99
N PHE A 303 -4.90 26.60 -0.80
CA PHE A 303 -6.25 26.67 -1.38
C PHE A 303 -7.01 27.94 -1.00
N ALA A 304 -6.78 28.46 0.22
CA ALA A 304 -7.41 29.68 0.68
C ALA A 304 -6.88 30.95 -0.01
N TYR A 305 -5.71 30.87 -0.64
CA TYR A 305 -4.98 31.99 -1.26
C TYR A 305 -5.01 31.94 -2.79
N THR A 306 -5.72 30.98 -3.39
CA THR A 306 -5.68 30.70 -4.83
C THR A 306 -6.99 31.01 -5.53
N ASN A 307 -7.73 32.01 -5.03
CA ASN A 307 -9.07 32.38 -5.51
C ASN A 307 -10.03 31.18 -5.57
N GLY A 308 -9.95 30.31 -4.56
CA GLY A 308 -10.76 29.10 -4.50
C GLY A 308 -10.41 28.11 -5.61
N GLY A 309 -9.13 27.80 -5.81
CA GLY A 309 -8.71 26.74 -6.73
C GLY A 309 -8.40 27.19 -8.16
N GLU A 310 -8.44 28.49 -8.46
CA GLU A 310 -8.16 29.01 -9.80
C GLU A 310 -6.70 28.77 -10.21
N VAL A 311 -5.77 29.07 -9.30
CA VAL A 311 -4.32 28.94 -9.56
C VAL A 311 -3.94 27.48 -9.80
N GLU A 312 -4.51 26.54 -9.04
CA GLU A 312 -4.34 25.11 -9.20
C GLU A 312 -4.74 24.66 -10.61
N ASN A 313 -5.96 25.00 -11.03
CA ASN A 313 -6.47 24.58 -12.34
C ASN A 313 -5.75 25.27 -13.50
N GLN A 314 -5.37 26.54 -13.35
CA GLN A 314 -4.52 27.23 -14.34
C GLN A 314 -3.12 26.60 -14.41
N ALA A 315 -2.53 26.20 -13.29
CA ALA A 315 -1.26 25.49 -13.26
C ALA A 315 -1.36 24.15 -14.00
N LEU A 316 -2.40 23.35 -13.74
CA LEU A 316 -2.64 22.09 -14.44
C LEU A 316 -2.86 22.30 -15.96
N ALA A 317 -3.61 23.34 -16.35
CA ALA A 317 -3.77 23.70 -17.75
C ALA A 317 -2.41 24.02 -18.42
N ARG A 318 -1.56 24.81 -17.76
CA ARG A 318 -0.18 25.10 -18.20
C ARG A 318 0.72 23.86 -18.26
N MET A 319 0.40 22.81 -17.50
CA MET A 319 1.08 21.52 -17.54
C MET A 319 0.64 20.64 -18.72
N GLY A 320 -0.35 21.06 -19.50
CA GLY A 320 -0.87 20.29 -20.63
C GLY A 320 -1.96 19.29 -20.24
N LEU A 321 -2.75 19.60 -19.20
CA LEU A 321 -3.91 18.80 -18.79
C LEU A 321 -4.80 18.47 -19.99
N LYS A 322 -5.27 17.21 -20.05
CA LYS A 322 -6.18 16.71 -21.07
C LYS A 322 -7.56 16.41 -20.50
N ASN A 323 -7.62 15.63 -19.43
CA ASN A 323 -8.87 15.25 -18.78
C ASN A 323 -8.75 15.47 -17.26
N ILE A 324 -9.83 15.98 -16.68
CA ILE A 324 -9.98 16.09 -15.23
C ILE A 324 -11.36 15.63 -14.84
N ILE A 325 -11.46 14.90 -13.73
CA ILE A 325 -12.72 14.63 -13.05
C ILE A 325 -12.75 15.43 -11.74
N PRO A 326 -13.92 15.85 -11.25
CA PRO A 326 -14.07 16.25 -9.86
C PRO A 326 -13.84 15.05 -8.93
N GLY A 327 -13.18 15.28 -7.81
CA GLY A 327 -13.29 14.47 -6.61
C GLY A 327 -14.31 15.07 -5.64
N ASN A 328 -14.24 14.68 -4.37
CA ASN A 328 -15.16 15.17 -3.34
C ASN A 328 -14.78 16.55 -2.79
N HIS A 329 -13.53 16.98 -2.98
CA HIS A 329 -13.02 18.26 -2.48
C HIS A 329 -13.12 19.42 -3.47
N GLU A 330 -13.52 19.18 -4.72
CA GLU A 330 -13.68 20.21 -5.74
C GLU A 330 -14.76 21.24 -5.41
N TYR A 331 -15.66 20.92 -4.47
CA TYR A 331 -16.75 21.80 -4.02
C TYR A 331 -16.44 22.49 -2.70
N ASP A 332 -15.31 22.19 -2.07
CA ASP A 332 -14.88 22.88 -0.85
C ASP A 332 -14.72 24.38 -1.13
N ALA A 333 -15.00 25.21 -0.15
CA ALA A 333 -14.62 26.61 -0.12
C ALA A 333 -13.54 26.80 0.95
N PRO A 334 -12.70 27.85 0.81
CA PRO A 334 -11.83 28.29 1.90
C PRO A 334 -12.65 28.42 3.20
N GLY A 335 -12.17 27.82 4.29
CA GLY A 335 -12.94 27.70 5.55
C GLY A 335 -13.99 26.57 5.60
N GLY A 336 -13.99 25.62 4.67
CA GLY A 336 -14.58 24.28 4.85
C GLY A 336 -16.10 24.16 4.75
N ARG A 337 -16.79 25.14 4.18
CA ARG A 337 -18.14 24.94 3.63
C ARG A 337 -18.07 24.35 2.23
N PHE A 338 -19.14 23.70 1.79
CA PHE A 338 -19.32 23.33 0.39
C PHE A 338 -20.03 24.44 -0.37
N ILE A 339 -19.47 24.88 -1.50
CA ILE A 339 -20.10 25.84 -2.42
C ILE A 339 -20.05 25.23 -3.83
N PRO A 340 -21.04 24.40 -4.21
CA PRO A 340 -21.05 23.71 -5.50
C PRO A 340 -20.93 24.65 -6.71
N GLU A 341 -21.47 25.86 -6.61
CA GLU A 341 -21.41 26.89 -7.66
C GLU A 341 -20.00 27.48 -7.88
N ARG A 342 -19.09 27.34 -6.91
CA ARG A 342 -17.72 27.86 -7.02
C ARG A 342 -16.94 27.15 -8.12
N TYR A 343 -16.99 25.83 -8.13
CA TYR A 343 -16.18 25.02 -9.04
C TYR A 343 -16.46 25.33 -10.53
N PRO A 344 -17.71 25.37 -11.03
CA PRO A 344 -17.97 25.74 -12.42
C PRO A 344 -17.57 27.19 -12.72
N ALA A 345 -17.72 28.12 -11.77
CA ALA A 345 -17.29 29.52 -11.97
C ALA A 345 -15.77 29.65 -12.18
N VAL A 346 -14.97 28.81 -11.50
CA VAL A 346 -13.51 28.72 -11.69
C VAL A 346 -13.17 28.01 -13.00
N MET A 347 -13.84 26.90 -13.31
CA MET A 347 -13.50 26.07 -14.46
C MET A 347 -13.94 26.68 -15.80
N GLU A 348 -15.05 27.40 -15.87
CA GLU A 348 -15.58 27.97 -17.11
C GLU A 348 -14.55 28.82 -17.90
N PRO A 349 -13.90 29.86 -17.33
CA PRO A 349 -12.90 30.63 -18.06
C PRO A 349 -11.70 29.78 -18.48
N ILE A 350 -11.26 28.84 -17.63
CA ILE A 350 -10.12 27.97 -17.93
C ILE A 350 -10.44 27.06 -19.11
N LEU A 351 -11.62 26.44 -19.13
CA LEU A 351 -12.06 25.56 -20.22
C LEU A 351 -12.31 26.33 -21.52
N ARG A 352 -12.82 27.56 -21.43
CA ARG A 352 -12.98 28.45 -22.60
C ARG A 352 -11.64 28.75 -23.26
N ASP A 353 -10.63 29.07 -22.45
CA ASP A 353 -9.29 29.43 -22.93
C ASP A 353 -8.45 28.19 -23.28
N ASN A 354 -8.88 27.00 -22.85
CA ASN A 354 -8.22 25.71 -23.08
C ASN A 354 -9.22 24.64 -23.56
N PRO A 355 -9.79 24.78 -24.78
CA PRO A 355 -10.86 23.92 -25.29
C PRO A 355 -10.45 22.44 -25.46
N GLN A 356 -9.15 22.14 -25.40
CA GLN A 356 -8.62 20.78 -25.43
C GLN A 356 -8.85 20.00 -24.13
N ILE A 357 -9.16 20.68 -23.02
CA ILE A 357 -9.40 20.10 -21.70
C ILE A 357 -10.85 19.61 -21.61
N SER A 358 -11.05 18.39 -21.12
CA SER A 358 -12.38 17.86 -20.82
C SER A 358 -12.57 17.71 -19.31
N LEU A 359 -13.63 18.33 -18.79
CA LEU A 359 -14.14 18.08 -17.44
C LEU A 359 -15.16 16.94 -17.51
N LEU A 360 -14.84 15.82 -16.89
CA LEU A 360 -15.61 14.58 -17.00
C LEU A 360 -16.40 14.28 -15.72
N ASN A 361 -17.66 13.87 -15.88
CA ASN A 361 -18.55 13.40 -14.82
C ASN A 361 -19.67 12.58 -15.46
N ALA A 362 -19.70 11.26 -15.21
CA ALA A 362 -20.76 10.39 -15.71
C ALA A 362 -21.88 10.13 -14.69
N ASN A 363 -21.61 10.25 -13.39
CA ASN A 363 -22.47 9.70 -12.34
C ASN A 363 -22.92 10.72 -11.28
N LEU A 364 -22.74 12.02 -11.51
CA LEU A 364 -23.43 13.06 -10.74
C LEU A 364 -24.52 13.71 -11.60
N ASP A 365 -25.74 13.79 -11.05
CA ASP A 365 -26.85 14.58 -11.60
C ASP A 365 -26.66 16.05 -11.21
N LEU A 366 -26.30 16.84 -12.22
CA LEU A 366 -26.07 18.28 -12.12
C LEU A 366 -27.26 19.12 -12.60
N SER A 367 -28.46 18.54 -12.74
CA SER A 367 -29.65 19.25 -13.24
C SER A 367 -30.02 20.48 -12.41
N ALA A 368 -29.71 20.46 -11.10
CA ALA A 368 -29.88 21.60 -10.21
C ALA A 368 -28.86 22.75 -10.44
N TYR A 369 -27.79 22.50 -11.20
CA TYR A 369 -26.70 23.43 -11.49
C TYR A 369 -26.45 23.55 -13.01
N PRO A 370 -27.32 24.23 -13.77
CA PRO A 370 -27.27 24.23 -15.23
C PRO A 370 -25.98 24.77 -15.84
N GLN A 371 -25.30 25.72 -15.16
CA GLN A 371 -23.99 26.19 -15.63
C GLN A 371 -22.94 25.10 -15.53
N TYR A 372 -22.95 24.33 -14.43
CA TYR A 372 -22.02 23.23 -14.25
C TYR A 372 -22.29 22.09 -15.24
N ALA A 373 -23.56 21.70 -15.41
CA ALA A 373 -23.96 20.66 -16.35
C ALA A 373 -23.49 20.91 -17.80
N LYS A 374 -23.39 22.18 -18.21
CA LYS A 374 -22.90 22.56 -19.55
C LYS A 374 -21.39 22.37 -19.73
N LEU A 375 -20.61 22.41 -18.65
CA LEU A 375 -19.16 22.28 -18.69
C LEU A 375 -18.72 20.80 -18.67
N THR A 376 -19.55 19.93 -18.09
CA THR A 376 -19.23 18.52 -17.88
C THR A 376 -19.69 17.62 -19.02
N LYS A 377 -19.00 16.50 -19.24
CA LYS A 377 -19.44 15.41 -20.12
C LYS A 377 -19.25 14.07 -19.41
N PRO A 378 -20.06 13.04 -19.68
CA PRO A 378 -19.85 11.71 -19.08
C PRO A 378 -18.53 11.08 -19.54
N TYR A 379 -18.18 11.30 -20.80
CA TYR A 379 -16.96 10.77 -21.41
C TYR A 379 -16.47 11.69 -22.53
N VAL A 380 -15.24 11.48 -22.97
CA VAL A 380 -14.67 12.05 -24.19
C VAL A 380 -14.05 10.95 -25.03
N VAL A 381 -14.07 11.12 -26.36
CA VAL A 381 -13.47 10.20 -27.32
C VAL A 381 -12.37 10.95 -28.07
N HIS A 382 -11.17 10.40 -28.07
CA HIS A 382 -10.02 10.92 -28.80
C HIS A 382 -9.58 9.94 -29.88
N GLU A 383 -9.14 10.48 -31.02
CA GLU A 383 -8.50 9.69 -32.07
C GLU A 383 -6.99 9.77 -31.87
N ILE A 384 -6.34 8.60 -31.79
CA ILE A 384 -4.88 8.50 -31.67
C ILE A 384 -4.31 7.68 -32.83
N PRO A 385 -3.05 7.93 -33.25
CA PRO A 385 -2.36 7.09 -34.21
C PRO A 385 -2.27 5.63 -33.72
N GLY A 386 -2.77 4.71 -34.54
CA GLY A 386 -2.69 3.27 -34.37
C GLY A 386 -2.04 2.58 -35.57
N PRO A 387 -1.83 1.25 -35.49
CA PRO A 387 -1.18 0.46 -36.54
C PRO A 387 -1.92 0.52 -37.90
N ASN A 388 -3.22 0.77 -37.90
CA ASN A 388 -4.07 0.78 -39.09
C ASN A 388 -4.66 2.17 -39.41
N GLY A 389 -4.08 3.25 -38.87
CA GLY A 389 -4.61 4.62 -39.00
C GLY A 389 -5.09 5.17 -37.67
N LEU A 390 -6.00 6.15 -37.69
CA LEU A 390 -6.56 6.73 -36.48
C LEU A 390 -7.52 5.75 -35.79
N GLU A 391 -7.34 5.53 -34.50
CA GLU A 391 -8.21 4.70 -33.67
C GLU A 391 -8.83 5.51 -32.53
N LYS A 392 -10.09 5.21 -32.21
CA LYS A 392 -10.85 5.89 -31.15
C LYS A 392 -10.55 5.26 -29.79
N VAL A 393 -10.22 6.11 -28.82
CA VAL A 393 -10.06 5.77 -27.40
C VAL A 393 -10.98 6.68 -26.58
N ALA A 394 -11.83 6.09 -25.75
CA ALA A 394 -12.72 6.82 -24.85
C ALA A 394 -12.15 6.87 -23.43
N THR A 395 -12.35 8.01 -22.76
CA THR A 395 -12.10 8.19 -21.32
C THR A 395 -13.42 8.56 -20.65
N VAL A 396 -13.85 7.77 -19.66
CA VAL A 396 -15.08 7.97 -18.87
C VAL A 396 -14.70 8.45 -17.47
N GLY A 397 -15.42 9.44 -16.93
CA GLY A 397 -15.17 10.00 -15.60
C GLY A 397 -16.17 9.53 -14.54
N LEU A 398 -15.71 9.00 -13.40
CA LEU A 398 -16.57 8.53 -12.29
C LEU A 398 -16.08 9.06 -10.94
N ILE A 399 -17.01 9.37 -10.04
CA ILE A 399 -16.76 10.09 -8.79
C ILE A 399 -17.47 9.36 -7.65
N THR A 400 -16.91 9.39 -6.44
CA THR A 400 -17.54 8.84 -5.23
C THR A 400 -18.83 9.57 -4.85
N GLU A 401 -19.70 8.93 -4.06
CA GLU A 401 -20.92 9.55 -3.53
C GLU A 401 -20.65 10.77 -2.64
N GLU A 402 -19.44 10.88 -2.07
CA GLU A 402 -19.04 12.05 -1.28
C GLU A 402 -19.04 13.35 -2.10
N GLY A 403 -18.98 13.27 -3.43
CA GLY A 403 -19.13 14.43 -4.32
C GLY A 403 -20.56 14.97 -4.45
N ALA A 404 -21.58 14.25 -3.94
CA ALA A 404 -22.98 14.69 -3.97
C ALA A 404 -23.29 15.68 -2.84
N VAL A 405 -22.81 16.91 -2.99
CA VAL A 405 -23.03 18.02 -2.06
C VAL A 405 -24.16 18.96 -2.52
N GLY A 406 -24.80 19.64 -1.57
CA GLY A 406 -25.91 20.55 -1.87
C GLY A 406 -27.08 19.83 -2.55
N LYS A 407 -27.41 20.24 -3.78
CA LYS A 407 -28.47 19.63 -4.59
C LYS A 407 -27.95 18.66 -5.67
N ILE A 408 -26.63 18.40 -5.70
CA ILE A 408 -26.05 17.41 -6.60
C ILE A 408 -26.48 16.03 -6.11
N ARG A 409 -26.93 15.17 -7.02
CA ARG A 409 -27.31 13.79 -6.66
C ARG A 409 -26.32 12.80 -7.24
N TYR A 410 -26.12 11.70 -6.53
CA TYR A 410 -25.25 10.61 -6.92
C TYR A 410 -26.02 9.51 -7.65
N GLU A 411 -25.44 9.00 -8.73
CA GLU A 411 -25.82 7.74 -9.37
C GLU A 411 -24.71 6.69 -9.10
N ASP A 412 -25.11 5.44 -8.87
CA ASP A 412 -24.17 4.35 -8.60
C ASP A 412 -23.11 4.23 -9.70
N ALA A 413 -21.85 4.34 -9.31
CA ALA A 413 -20.73 4.43 -10.25
C ALA A 413 -20.61 3.19 -11.13
N ALA A 414 -20.86 1.98 -10.60
CA ALA A 414 -20.72 0.74 -11.34
C ALA A 414 -21.86 0.55 -12.34
N GLN A 415 -23.11 0.82 -11.94
CA GLN A 415 -24.25 0.80 -12.86
C GLN A 415 -24.09 1.83 -13.98
N THR A 416 -23.62 3.04 -13.65
CA THR A 416 -23.34 4.08 -14.63
C THR A 416 -22.22 3.68 -15.59
N ALA A 417 -21.11 3.13 -15.08
CA ALA A 417 -20.03 2.63 -15.91
C ALA A 417 -20.50 1.54 -16.89
N ILE A 418 -21.28 0.56 -16.42
CA ILE A 418 -21.86 -0.52 -17.24
C ILE A 418 -22.71 0.07 -18.37
N LYS A 419 -23.57 1.04 -18.05
CA LYS A 419 -24.42 1.73 -19.04
C LYS A 419 -23.58 2.48 -20.08
N THR A 420 -22.63 3.29 -19.63
CA THR A 420 -21.77 4.11 -20.52
C THR A 420 -20.86 3.26 -21.40
N VAL A 421 -20.28 2.17 -20.88
CA VAL A 421 -19.46 1.25 -21.68
C VAL A 421 -20.31 0.54 -22.76
N ARG A 422 -21.54 0.12 -22.43
CA ARG A 422 -22.47 -0.44 -23.43
C ARG A 422 -22.83 0.57 -24.52
N GLU A 423 -23.05 1.83 -24.14
CA GLU A 423 -23.33 2.92 -25.08
C GLU A 423 -22.15 3.17 -26.03
N LEU A 424 -20.92 3.24 -25.51
CA LEU A 424 -19.71 3.39 -26.32
C LEU A 424 -19.48 2.20 -27.25
N ASN A 425 -19.69 0.97 -26.77
CA ASN A 425 -19.60 -0.23 -27.58
C ASN A 425 -20.64 -0.24 -28.73
N ALA A 426 -21.86 0.25 -28.48
CA ALA A 426 -22.89 0.38 -29.51
C ALA A 426 -22.51 1.40 -30.60
N GLN A 427 -21.67 2.38 -30.28
CA GLN A 427 -21.07 3.33 -31.23
C GLN A 427 -19.82 2.76 -31.94
N GLY A 428 -19.45 1.51 -31.67
CA GLY A 428 -18.27 0.85 -32.23
C GLY A 428 -16.95 1.19 -31.55
N ILE A 429 -16.98 1.89 -30.41
CA ILE A 429 -15.77 2.28 -29.66
C ILE A 429 -15.45 1.15 -28.67
N LYS A 430 -14.29 0.50 -28.86
CA LYS A 430 -13.86 -0.64 -28.03
C LYS A 430 -12.76 -0.30 -27.03
N ASN A 431 -11.91 0.68 -27.36
CA ASN A 431 -10.80 1.08 -26.52
C ASN A 431 -11.32 2.08 -25.47
N ILE A 432 -11.63 1.59 -24.27
CA ILE A 432 -12.26 2.41 -23.21
C ILE A 432 -11.37 2.39 -21.95
N LYS A 433 -11.12 3.57 -21.39
CA LYS A 433 -10.44 3.78 -20.11
C LYS A 433 -11.36 4.49 -19.13
N LEU A 434 -11.21 4.20 -17.84
CA LEU A 434 -11.92 4.90 -16.77
C LEU A 434 -10.95 5.75 -15.97
N LEU A 435 -11.29 7.01 -15.78
CA LEU A 435 -10.66 7.93 -14.84
C LEU A 435 -11.62 8.06 -13.65
N THR A 436 -11.19 7.65 -12.46
CA THR A 436 -12.10 7.47 -11.31
C THR A 436 -11.59 8.18 -10.05
N HIS A 437 -12.53 8.62 -9.23
CA HIS A 437 -12.28 9.14 -7.88
C HIS A 437 -13.17 8.40 -6.88
N LEU A 438 -13.06 7.07 -6.87
CA LEU A 438 -13.90 6.15 -6.08
C LEU A 438 -13.16 5.56 -4.87
N GLY A 439 -11.83 5.51 -4.93
CA GLY A 439 -10.99 4.77 -3.99
C GLY A 439 -10.64 3.39 -4.50
N LEU A 440 -9.45 2.90 -4.13
CA LEU A 440 -8.88 1.68 -4.72
C LEU A 440 -9.74 0.42 -4.56
N ASP A 441 -10.39 0.23 -3.41
CA ASP A 441 -11.22 -0.95 -3.20
C ASP A 441 -12.54 -0.89 -3.99
N GLU A 442 -13.11 0.31 -4.15
CA GLU A 442 -14.28 0.51 -5.00
C GLU A 442 -13.91 0.40 -6.49
N ASP A 443 -12.71 0.85 -6.90
CA ASP A 443 -12.19 0.60 -8.25
C ASP A 443 -12.02 -0.90 -8.54
N LYS A 444 -11.58 -1.70 -7.56
CA LYS A 444 -11.53 -3.17 -7.70
C LYS A 444 -12.91 -3.77 -7.82
N ARG A 445 -13.87 -3.29 -7.03
CA ARG A 445 -15.27 -3.72 -7.12
C ARG A 445 -15.85 -3.39 -8.50
N LEU A 446 -15.67 -2.15 -8.97
CA LEU A 446 -16.06 -1.70 -10.30
C LEU A 446 -15.46 -2.59 -11.40
N ALA A 447 -14.15 -2.86 -11.34
CA ALA A 447 -13.49 -3.76 -12.28
C ALA A 447 -14.12 -5.17 -12.27
N GLN A 448 -14.42 -5.71 -11.09
CA GLN A 448 -15.08 -7.01 -10.96
C GLN A 448 -16.50 -6.99 -11.55
N GLU A 449 -17.28 -5.94 -11.29
CA GLU A 449 -18.64 -5.81 -11.84
C GLU A 449 -18.64 -5.70 -13.36
N LEU A 450 -17.67 -4.97 -13.96
CA LEU A 450 -17.48 -4.91 -15.40
C LEU A 450 -17.14 -6.28 -16.00
N LEU A 451 -16.22 -7.02 -15.37
CA LEU A 451 -15.84 -8.38 -15.80
C LEU A 451 -17.00 -9.37 -15.67
N ASP A 452 -17.74 -9.33 -14.56
CA ASP A 452 -18.91 -10.19 -14.31
C ASP A 452 -20.04 -9.88 -15.31
N ASN A 453 -20.10 -8.65 -15.86
CA ASN A 453 -20.99 -8.25 -16.96
C ASN A 453 -20.40 -8.50 -18.38
N GLY A 454 -19.22 -9.10 -18.48
CA GLY A 454 -18.56 -9.40 -19.75
C GLY A 454 -18.09 -8.17 -20.54
N LEU A 455 -17.97 -7.02 -19.88
CA LEU A 455 -17.56 -5.76 -20.50
C LEU A 455 -16.04 -5.63 -20.52
N VAL A 456 -15.53 -5.02 -21.60
CA VAL A 456 -14.11 -4.80 -21.82
C VAL A 456 -13.77 -3.35 -21.51
N VAL A 457 -12.83 -3.16 -20.60
CA VAL A 457 -12.22 -1.87 -20.25
C VAL A 457 -10.72 -2.08 -20.20
N ALA A 458 -9.97 -1.20 -20.85
CA ALA A 458 -8.53 -1.31 -20.96
C ALA A 458 -7.83 -1.02 -19.63
N LYS A 459 -8.34 -0.06 -18.85
CA LYS A 459 -7.67 0.40 -17.63
C LYS A 459 -8.60 1.24 -16.75
N ILE A 460 -8.34 1.21 -15.44
CA ILE A 460 -8.85 2.17 -14.46
C ILE A 460 -7.68 2.96 -13.85
N SER A 461 -7.79 4.28 -13.85
CA SER A 461 -6.85 5.21 -13.20
C SER A 461 -7.59 5.98 -12.11
N GLY A 462 -7.30 5.66 -10.85
CA GLY A 462 -8.08 6.06 -9.68
C GLY A 462 -7.48 7.17 -8.81
N GLY A 463 -8.22 7.53 -7.76
CA GLY A 463 -7.92 8.54 -6.73
C GLY A 463 -8.70 8.28 -5.43
N HIS A 464 -8.85 9.28 -4.55
CA HIS A 464 -9.63 9.32 -3.30
C HIS A 464 -8.94 8.70 -2.06
N THR A 465 -8.40 7.49 -2.20
CA THR A 465 -7.82 6.75 -1.07
C THR A 465 -6.31 6.95 -0.87
N HIS A 466 -5.69 7.82 -1.68
CA HIS A 466 -4.24 8.10 -1.65
C HIS A 466 -3.31 6.87 -1.84
N ASP A 467 -3.78 5.77 -2.42
CA ASP A 467 -2.97 4.57 -2.55
C ASP A 467 -1.76 4.80 -3.46
N VAL A 468 -0.58 4.35 -2.99
CA VAL A 468 0.64 4.29 -3.80
C VAL A 468 0.67 2.93 -4.48
N VAL A 469 0.24 2.89 -5.75
CA VAL A 469 0.23 1.67 -6.57
C VAL A 469 1.46 1.66 -7.46
N ALA A 470 2.56 1.09 -6.96
CA ALA A 470 3.86 1.10 -7.64
C ALA A 470 3.87 0.31 -8.96
N SER A 471 2.94 -0.63 -9.11
CA SER A 471 2.70 -1.40 -10.34
C SER A 471 1.21 -1.73 -10.47
N PRO A 472 0.65 -1.85 -11.69
CA PRO A 472 -0.77 -2.08 -11.87
C PRO A 472 -1.31 -3.30 -11.12
N ILE A 473 -2.43 -3.12 -10.44
CA ILE A 473 -3.20 -4.20 -9.82
C ILE A 473 -4.12 -4.77 -10.89
N TRP A 474 -3.93 -6.04 -11.26
CA TRP A 474 -4.77 -6.72 -12.24
C TRP A 474 -5.91 -7.43 -11.55
N VAL A 475 -7.15 -6.98 -11.81
CA VAL A 475 -8.37 -7.67 -11.40
C VAL A 475 -8.77 -8.62 -12.52
N SER A 476 -8.90 -9.91 -12.22
CA SER A 476 -9.15 -10.96 -13.22
C SER A 476 -10.57 -11.49 -13.13
N GLU A 477 -11.12 -11.96 -14.25
CA GLU A 477 -12.40 -12.66 -14.26
C GLU A 477 -12.36 -13.94 -13.39
N LYS A 478 -13.49 -14.34 -12.81
CA LYS A 478 -13.57 -15.58 -12.02
C LYS A 478 -13.42 -16.77 -12.95
N GLN A 479 -12.35 -17.55 -12.77
CA GLN A 479 -12.06 -18.74 -13.57
C GLN A 479 -12.54 -20.03 -12.89
N SER A 480 -13.16 -20.92 -13.66
CA SER A 480 -13.48 -22.28 -13.23
C SER A 480 -12.20 -23.12 -13.04
N LEU A 481 -12.29 -24.27 -12.36
CA LEU A 481 -11.15 -25.19 -12.24
C LEU A 481 -10.65 -25.67 -13.61
N THR A 482 -11.58 -25.87 -14.56
CA THR A 482 -11.28 -26.22 -15.95
C THR A 482 -10.56 -25.11 -16.71
N ASP A 483 -10.91 -23.84 -16.49
CA ASP A 483 -10.19 -22.70 -17.10
C ASP A 483 -8.76 -22.59 -16.56
N LYS A 484 -8.59 -22.81 -15.25
CA LYS A 484 -7.27 -22.82 -14.60
C LYS A 484 -6.34 -23.93 -15.10
N LEU A 485 -6.90 -25.01 -15.65
CA LEU A 485 -6.15 -26.10 -16.28
C LEU A 485 -5.74 -25.77 -17.72
N GLN A 486 -6.35 -24.77 -18.37
CA GLN A 486 -5.99 -24.27 -19.70
C GLN A 486 -4.92 -23.17 -19.60
N PHE A 487 -3.73 -23.55 -19.15
CA PHE A 487 -2.63 -22.65 -18.81
C PHE A 487 -2.14 -21.72 -19.96
N TRP A 488 -2.58 -21.93 -21.20
CA TRP A 488 -2.27 -21.07 -22.36
C TRP A 488 -3.28 -19.92 -22.58
N LYS A 489 -4.44 -19.92 -21.91
CA LYS A 489 -5.46 -18.87 -22.06
C LYS A 489 -5.35 -17.86 -20.91
N ALA A 490 -4.90 -16.65 -21.21
CA ALA A 490 -4.90 -15.57 -20.24
C ALA A 490 -6.35 -15.18 -19.89
N PRO A 491 -6.70 -14.99 -18.61
CA PRO A 491 -8.00 -14.44 -18.23
C PRO A 491 -8.20 -13.04 -18.81
N ARG A 492 -9.46 -12.61 -18.94
CA ARG A 492 -9.75 -11.17 -19.04
C ARG A 492 -9.39 -10.50 -17.73
N GLU A 493 -8.65 -9.40 -17.83
CA GLU A 493 -8.18 -8.65 -16.68
C GLU A 493 -8.28 -7.15 -16.93
N ILE A 494 -8.52 -6.38 -15.88
CA ILE A 494 -8.53 -4.91 -15.90
C ILE A 494 -7.41 -4.43 -14.95
N PRO A 495 -6.41 -3.69 -15.46
CA PRO A 495 -5.37 -3.08 -14.64
C PRO A 495 -5.86 -1.79 -13.97
N ILE A 496 -5.54 -1.64 -12.69
CA ILE A 496 -5.86 -0.47 -11.85
C ILE A 496 -4.57 0.19 -11.39
N THR A 497 -4.50 1.52 -11.42
CA THR A 497 -3.38 2.32 -10.88
C THR A 497 -3.85 3.57 -10.15
N GLN A 498 -3.03 4.03 -9.20
CA GLN A 498 -3.22 5.25 -8.42
C GLN A 498 -1.83 5.82 -8.05
N ALA A 499 -1.72 7.15 -7.93
CA ALA A 499 -0.47 7.90 -7.82
C ALA A 499 -0.24 8.51 -6.42
N GLY A 500 -0.69 7.86 -5.35
CA GLY A 500 -0.52 8.38 -3.99
C GLY A 500 -1.32 9.67 -3.77
N SER A 501 -0.71 10.68 -3.15
CA SER A 501 -1.32 11.99 -2.92
C SER A 501 -0.27 13.10 -2.75
N SER A 502 -0.75 14.34 -2.57
CA SER A 502 0.03 15.57 -2.36
C SER A 502 1.04 15.87 -3.47
N GLY A 503 0.82 15.34 -4.68
CA GLY A 503 1.71 15.53 -5.82
C GLY A 503 3.10 14.89 -5.64
N ASN A 504 3.24 13.88 -4.78
CA ASN A 504 4.53 13.22 -4.52
C ASN A 504 4.96 12.29 -5.66
N TYR A 505 4.01 11.80 -6.46
CA TYR A 505 4.27 10.86 -7.55
C TYR A 505 3.54 11.28 -8.82
N LEU A 506 4.17 11.00 -9.97
CA LEU A 506 3.53 10.98 -11.29
C LEU A 506 3.38 9.53 -11.74
N SER A 507 2.16 9.09 -12.02
CA SER A 507 1.93 7.78 -12.62
C SER A 507 2.13 7.84 -14.13
N GLU A 508 2.98 6.98 -14.69
CA GLU A 508 3.14 6.74 -16.12
C GLU A 508 2.60 5.35 -16.45
N ASN A 509 1.60 5.30 -17.32
CA ASN A 509 0.91 4.08 -17.70
C ASN A 509 1.08 3.85 -19.19
N HIS A 510 1.92 2.89 -19.56
CA HIS A 510 2.03 2.44 -20.94
C HIS A 510 0.96 1.40 -21.20
N ILE A 511 -0.05 1.76 -21.99
CA ILE A 511 -1.21 0.93 -22.29
C ILE A 511 -1.04 0.36 -23.68
N VAL A 512 -1.10 -0.96 -23.81
CA VAL A 512 -1.12 -1.66 -25.10
C VAL A 512 -2.45 -2.37 -25.22
N PHE A 513 -3.25 -2.00 -26.22
CA PHE A 513 -4.59 -2.53 -26.41
C PHE A 513 -4.53 -3.81 -27.25
N ASN A 514 -5.27 -4.83 -26.82
CA ASN A 514 -5.61 -5.96 -27.65
C ASN A 514 -6.71 -5.55 -28.66
N PRO A 515 -6.92 -6.31 -29.75
CA PRO A 515 -7.94 -5.99 -30.76
C PRO A 515 -9.39 -5.91 -30.25
N ASP A 516 -9.67 -6.51 -29.08
CA ASP A 516 -10.98 -6.44 -28.41
C ASP A 516 -11.14 -5.22 -27.50
N GLY A 517 -10.09 -4.40 -27.34
CA GLY A 517 -10.05 -3.23 -26.47
C GLY A 517 -9.51 -3.49 -25.06
N SER A 518 -9.22 -4.75 -24.69
CA SER A 518 -8.65 -5.08 -23.38
C SER A 518 -7.16 -4.71 -23.30
N ALA A 519 -6.62 -4.51 -22.11
CA ALA A 519 -5.19 -4.32 -21.96
C ALA A 519 -4.41 -5.62 -22.17
N ASN A 520 -3.33 -5.53 -22.94
CA ASN A 520 -2.38 -6.62 -23.08
C ASN A 520 -1.60 -6.78 -21.76
N ARG A 521 -1.81 -7.91 -21.08
CA ARG A 521 -1.23 -8.20 -19.76
C ARG A 521 0.30 -8.11 -19.67
N TRP A 522 0.98 -8.39 -20.77
CA TRP A 522 2.44 -8.54 -20.81
C TRP A 522 3.16 -7.30 -21.33
N LEU A 523 2.46 -6.48 -22.13
CA LEU A 523 3.00 -5.25 -22.70
C LEU A 523 2.53 -4.00 -21.95
N THR A 524 1.36 -4.04 -21.32
CA THR A 524 0.85 -2.93 -20.51
C THR A 524 1.64 -2.84 -19.20
N THR A 525 2.17 -1.65 -18.91
CA THR A 525 2.96 -1.39 -17.70
C THR A 525 2.49 -0.11 -17.01
N GLY A 526 2.76 -0.01 -15.71
CA GLY A 526 2.53 1.20 -14.92
C GLY A 526 3.73 1.43 -14.02
N LYS A 527 4.16 2.69 -13.91
CA LYS A 527 5.30 3.12 -13.13
C LYS A 527 4.97 4.39 -12.37
N LEU A 528 5.40 4.49 -11.12
CA LEU A 528 5.36 5.74 -10.35
C LEU A 528 6.73 6.42 -10.38
N HIS A 529 6.73 7.72 -10.67
CA HIS A 529 7.93 8.55 -10.59
C HIS A 529 7.85 9.46 -9.38
N GLY A 530 8.73 9.26 -8.40
CA GLY A 530 8.88 10.19 -7.30
C GLY A 530 9.43 11.54 -7.80
N VAL A 531 8.82 12.65 -7.36
CA VAL A 531 9.20 13.99 -7.85
C VAL A 531 9.92 14.85 -6.83
N ARG A 532 10.07 14.36 -5.59
CA ARG A 532 10.62 15.16 -4.48
C ARG A 532 12.03 15.70 -4.73
N ASP A 533 12.85 14.94 -5.47
CA ASP A 533 14.25 15.26 -5.76
C ASP A 533 14.44 15.79 -7.20
N VAL A 534 13.35 16.15 -7.88
CA VAL A 534 13.37 16.73 -9.23
C VAL A 534 13.48 18.26 -9.13
N ALA A 535 14.25 18.88 -10.02
CA ALA A 535 14.34 20.34 -10.10
C ALA A 535 13.00 20.96 -10.53
N PRO A 536 12.55 22.07 -9.92
CA PRO A 536 11.27 22.68 -10.26
C PRO A 536 11.31 23.35 -11.65
N ASP A 537 10.22 23.25 -12.41
CA ASP A 537 10.03 24.02 -13.65
C ASP A 537 10.01 25.53 -13.31
N PRO A 538 10.92 26.34 -13.89
CA PRO A 538 11.08 27.73 -13.50
C PRO A 538 9.86 28.60 -13.86
N ASN A 539 9.19 28.32 -14.99
CA ASN A 539 8.08 29.13 -15.47
C ASN A 539 6.81 28.89 -14.64
N LEU A 540 6.50 27.62 -14.35
CA LEU A 540 5.38 27.25 -13.52
C LEU A 540 5.60 27.70 -12.08
N LYS A 541 6.83 27.58 -11.57
CA LYS A 541 7.19 28.10 -10.25
C LYS A 541 6.98 29.61 -10.17
N GLN A 542 7.47 30.36 -11.16
CA GLN A 542 7.29 31.82 -11.21
C GLN A 542 5.80 32.21 -11.24
N PHE A 543 4.99 31.48 -12.03
CA PHE A 543 3.53 31.68 -12.06
C PHE A 543 2.93 31.47 -10.66
N ILE A 544 3.18 30.33 -10.03
CA ILE A 544 2.66 30.02 -8.69
C ILE A 544 3.10 31.06 -7.67
N ASP A 545 4.41 31.36 -7.58
CA ASP A 545 4.96 32.32 -6.62
C ASP A 545 4.29 33.70 -6.77
N SER A 546 3.99 34.13 -8.00
CA SER A 546 3.32 35.42 -8.26
C SER A 546 1.87 35.46 -7.78
N GLN A 547 1.19 34.32 -7.77
CA GLN A 547 -0.21 34.20 -7.34
C GLN A 547 -0.34 33.93 -5.84
N THR A 548 0.72 33.45 -5.19
CA THR A 548 0.71 33.07 -3.77
C THR A 548 1.59 33.97 -2.89
N ALA A 549 1.88 35.20 -3.33
CA ALA A 549 2.75 36.13 -2.60
C ALA A 549 2.29 36.39 -1.15
N GLU A 550 0.97 36.41 -0.92
CA GLU A 550 0.36 36.64 0.39
C GLU A 550 0.64 35.53 1.41
N ILE A 551 0.98 34.32 0.98
CA ILE A 551 1.42 33.22 1.87
C ILE A 551 2.71 33.60 2.61
N GLY A 552 3.53 34.50 2.05
CA GLY A 552 4.71 35.04 2.73
C GLY A 552 4.40 35.66 4.09
N ALA A 553 3.23 36.28 4.27
CA ALA A 553 2.82 36.85 5.55
C ALA A 553 2.57 35.77 6.63
N LEU A 554 2.10 34.58 6.24
CA LEU A 554 1.93 33.46 7.18
C LEU A 554 3.26 32.97 7.74
N LYS A 555 4.29 32.89 6.88
CA LYS A 555 5.66 32.52 7.27
C LYS A 555 6.28 33.52 8.24
N ALA A 556 5.90 34.79 8.13
CA ALA A 556 6.40 35.84 9.02
C ALA A 556 5.78 35.80 10.43
N THR A 557 4.67 35.08 10.63
CA THR A 557 3.99 34.96 11.91
C THR A 557 4.56 33.78 12.71
N ALA A 558 5.56 34.05 13.56
CA ALA A 558 6.20 33.05 14.41
C ALA A 558 5.48 32.88 15.76
N TYR A 559 5.46 31.64 16.28
CA TYR A 559 4.91 31.33 17.61
C TYR A 559 5.98 31.21 18.70
N ASP A 560 7.24 31.54 18.38
CA ASP A 560 8.41 31.28 19.24
C ASP A 560 8.43 29.82 19.76
N ALA A 561 7.97 28.90 18.91
CA ALA A 561 7.76 27.51 19.24
C ALA A 561 8.57 26.60 18.31
N SER A 562 8.91 25.40 18.79
CA SER A 562 9.56 24.37 17.99
C SER A 562 9.09 22.98 18.43
N ALA A 563 9.27 21.98 17.57
CA ALA A 563 9.11 20.58 17.98
C ALA A 563 10.49 19.89 17.98
N SER A 564 10.83 19.18 19.07
CA SER A 564 12.09 18.44 19.17
C SER A 564 12.14 17.26 18.22
N GLN A 565 10.98 16.71 17.87
CA GLN A 565 10.78 15.66 16.87
C GLN A 565 9.51 15.95 16.06
N PRO A 566 9.41 15.45 14.81
CA PRO A 566 8.22 15.64 14.01
C PRO A 566 6.98 14.99 14.64
N TYR A 567 5.83 15.69 14.60
CA TYR A 567 4.53 15.08 14.85
C TYR A 567 4.03 14.46 13.55
N SER A 568 4.11 13.13 13.45
CA SER A 568 3.75 12.42 12.22
C SER A 568 2.24 12.35 12.01
N LEU A 569 1.81 12.64 10.78
CA LEU A 569 0.45 12.38 10.29
C LEU A 569 0.17 10.88 10.14
N ALA A 570 1.21 10.06 9.96
CA ALA A 570 1.07 8.63 9.74
C ALA A 570 0.26 7.99 10.86
N ASN A 571 -0.64 7.08 10.51
CA ASN A 571 -1.52 6.36 11.43
C ASN A 571 -2.56 7.23 12.17
N SER A 572 -2.62 8.55 11.94
CA SER A 572 -3.67 9.41 12.53
C SER A 572 -5.08 8.98 12.14
N ARG A 573 -5.19 8.18 11.08
CA ARG A 573 -6.45 7.61 10.63
C ARG A 573 -6.79 6.27 11.27
N ASN A 574 -5.89 5.44 11.82
CA ASN A 574 -6.29 4.14 12.46
C ASN A 574 -6.27 4.11 13.99
N ARG A 575 -5.49 5.00 14.60
CA ARG A 575 -5.11 4.83 16.00
C ARG A 575 -4.88 6.18 16.65
N GLU A 576 -4.79 6.15 17.97
CA GLU A 576 -4.32 7.30 18.74
C GLU A 576 -2.92 7.73 18.27
N THR A 577 -2.75 9.03 18.04
CA THR A 577 -1.47 9.60 17.62
C THR A 577 -1.13 10.83 18.43
N ALA A 578 0.16 11.13 18.53
CA ALA A 578 0.61 12.32 19.25
C ALA A 578 0.08 13.62 18.63
N ILE A 579 -0.03 13.69 17.29
CA ILE A 579 -0.61 14.84 16.60
C ILE A 579 -2.11 14.97 16.88
N GLY A 580 -2.83 13.85 16.90
CA GLY A 580 -4.25 13.81 17.26
C GLY A 580 -4.50 14.30 18.69
N ASN A 581 -3.69 13.82 19.64
CA ASN A 581 -3.75 14.26 21.04
C ASN A 581 -3.42 15.74 21.19
N LEU A 582 -2.36 16.22 20.54
CA LEU A 582 -1.96 17.64 20.57
C LEU A 582 -3.10 18.55 20.08
N ILE A 583 -3.71 18.21 18.94
CA ILE A 583 -4.80 19.02 18.35
C ILE A 583 -6.04 18.98 19.24
N ALA A 584 -6.43 17.79 19.73
CA ALA A 584 -7.60 17.65 20.58
C ALA A 584 -7.41 18.39 21.92
N ASP A 585 -6.22 18.34 22.50
CA ASP A 585 -5.89 19.06 23.74
C ASP A 585 -5.81 20.56 23.53
N ALA A 586 -5.19 21.02 22.45
CA ALA A 586 -5.17 22.44 22.09
C ALA A 586 -6.60 22.99 21.93
N THR A 587 -7.46 22.23 21.26
CA THR A 587 -8.87 22.58 21.05
C THR A 587 -9.61 22.65 22.40
N LEU A 588 -9.55 21.59 23.20
CA LEU A 588 -10.30 21.51 24.47
C LEU A 588 -9.79 22.53 25.49
N SER A 589 -8.49 22.57 25.73
CA SER A 589 -7.88 23.47 26.73
C SER A 589 -7.98 24.94 26.33
N GLY A 590 -7.85 25.26 25.04
CA GLY A 590 -8.01 26.61 24.53
C GLY A 590 -9.43 27.13 24.74
N LEU A 591 -10.45 26.29 24.51
CA LEU A 591 -11.84 26.64 24.76
C LEU A 591 -12.16 26.73 26.26
N GLN A 592 -11.59 25.86 27.09
CA GLN A 592 -11.70 25.97 28.56
C GLN A 592 -11.16 27.30 29.07
N LYS A 593 -10.01 27.76 28.56
CA LYS A 593 -9.45 29.07 28.91
C LYS A 593 -10.36 30.24 28.48
N ARG A 594 -11.04 30.11 27.35
CA ARG A 594 -11.86 31.18 26.76
C ARG A 594 -13.29 31.23 27.31
N MET A 595 -13.88 30.07 27.62
CA MET A 595 -15.30 29.93 27.94
C MET A 595 -15.56 29.55 29.40
N GLY A 596 -14.54 29.13 30.15
CA GLY A 596 -14.69 28.72 31.55
C GLY A 596 -15.69 27.58 31.71
N ALA A 597 -16.72 27.80 32.53
CA ALA A 597 -17.75 26.79 32.82
C ALA A 597 -18.64 26.42 31.61
N GLU A 598 -18.68 27.26 30.58
CA GLU A 598 -19.44 27.00 29.35
C GLU A 598 -18.64 26.19 28.30
N ALA A 599 -17.40 25.84 28.61
CA ALA A 599 -16.54 25.08 27.71
C ALA A 599 -17.06 23.64 27.48
N PRO A 600 -16.74 23.05 26.33
CA PRO A 600 -17.07 21.65 26.05
C PRO A 600 -16.35 20.72 27.03
N GLN A 601 -16.97 19.57 27.32
CA GLN A 601 -16.36 18.49 28.11
C GLN A 601 -15.42 17.65 27.24
N ILE A 602 -15.74 17.52 25.96
CA ILE A 602 -15.09 16.60 25.02
C ILE A 602 -14.68 17.36 23.76
N ALA A 603 -13.49 17.06 23.24
CA ALA A 603 -13.11 17.43 21.87
C ALA A 603 -13.01 16.16 21.00
N MET A 604 -13.73 16.16 19.87
CA MET A 604 -13.67 15.10 18.85
C MET A 604 -13.07 15.66 17.57
N VAL A 605 -11.87 15.20 17.22
CA VAL A 605 -11.09 15.64 16.07
C VAL A 605 -11.04 14.52 15.04
N HIS A 606 -11.70 14.73 13.91
CA HIS A 606 -11.71 13.75 12.82
C HIS A 606 -10.37 13.76 12.09
N SER A 607 -9.83 12.59 11.83
CA SER A 607 -8.49 12.38 11.29
C SER A 607 -8.32 12.96 9.89
N GLY A 608 -9.39 13.00 9.08
CA GLY A 608 -9.40 13.64 7.76
C GLY A 608 -9.20 15.16 7.81
N GLY A 609 -9.47 15.79 8.95
CA GLY A 609 -9.17 17.20 9.20
C GLY A 609 -7.70 17.50 9.50
N ILE A 610 -6.89 16.46 9.76
CA ILE A 610 -5.44 16.54 9.96
C ILE A 610 -4.77 16.22 8.62
N ARG A 611 -4.14 17.21 8.00
CA ARG A 611 -3.68 17.15 6.59
C ARG A 611 -2.17 17.07 6.43
N SER A 612 -1.41 17.49 7.44
CA SER A 612 0.05 17.48 7.39
C SER A 612 0.67 17.14 8.73
N SER A 613 1.92 16.69 8.69
CA SER A 613 2.77 16.52 9.87
C SER A 613 3.30 17.88 10.34
N ILE A 614 3.56 18.03 11.64
CA ILE A 614 4.31 19.19 12.14
C ILE A 614 5.81 18.85 12.07
N PRO A 615 6.63 19.66 11.37
CA PRO A 615 8.06 19.41 11.25
C PRO A 615 8.78 19.58 12.60
N GLY A 616 9.82 18.77 12.82
CA GLY A 616 10.71 18.90 13.98
C GLY A 616 12.02 19.60 13.62
N GLY A 617 12.68 20.18 14.61
CA GLY A 617 14.02 20.78 14.47
C GLY A 617 14.05 22.16 13.81
N GLN A 618 12.89 22.81 13.63
CA GLN A 618 12.80 24.17 13.08
C GLN A 618 11.74 25.00 13.84
N PRO A 619 11.84 26.35 13.79
CA PRO A 619 10.79 27.22 14.30
C PRO A 619 9.44 26.96 13.60
N LEU A 620 8.36 27.00 14.37
CA LEU A 620 7.00 26.85 13.86
C LEU A 620 6.37 28.23 13.61
N THR A 621 5.85 28.43 12.41
CA THR A 621 5.11 29.62 12.00
C THR A 621 3.64 29.28 11.79
N ARG A 622 2.80 30.29 11.55
CA ARG A 622 1.39 30.09 11.19
C ARG A 622 1.23 29.21 9.96
N GLN A 623 2.17 29.22 9.00
CA GLN A 623 2.07 28.36 7.83
C GLN A 623 2.16 26.87 8.19
N GLU A 624 3.12 26.47 9.02
CA GLU A 624 3.24 25.07 9.44
C GLU A 624 1.97 24.60 10.16
N ILE A 625 1.38 25.44 11.02
CA ILE A 625 0.17 25.12 11.76
C ILE A 625 -1.06 25.10 10.85
N ALA A 626 -1.21 26.07 9.94
CA ALA A 626 -2.30 26.11 8.98
C ALA A 626 -2.30 24.89 8.03
N ASN A 627 -1.11 24.43 7.61
CA ASN A 627 -0.97 23.21 6.80
C ASN A 627 -1.44 21.94 7.52
N VAL A 628 -1.51 21.92 8.85
CA VAL A 628 -2.05 20.78 9.61
C VAL A 628 -3.56 20.68 9.42
N PHE A 629 -4.27 21.79 9.23
CA PHE A 629 -5.72 21.82 9.19
C PHE A 629 -6.25 21.99 7.77
N MET A 630 -7.27 21.20 7.43
CA MET A 630 -7.99 21.39 6.18
C MET A 630 -8.64 22.78 6.13
N ASN A 631 -8.55 23.44 4.98
CA ASN A 631 -9.22 24.72 4.67
C ASN A 631 -8.83 25.93 5.55
N ALA A 632 -7.68 25.86 6.22
CA ALA A 632 -7.07 27.02 6.88
C ALA A 632 -6.68 28.10 5.87
N GLY A 633 -6.82 29.38 6.24
CA GLY A 633 -6.69 30.52 5.33
C GLY A 633 -6.28 31.83 6.00
N HIS A 634 -6.69 32.96 5.41
CA HIS A 634 -6.43 34.30 5.93
C HIS A 634 -6.99 34.47 7.34
N VAL A 635 -6.23 35.05 8.27
CA VAL A 635 -6.66 35.23 9.67
C VAL A 635 -8.06 35.88 9.79
N GLU A 636 -8.32 36.92 9.00
CA GLU A 636 -9.59 37.67 9.05
C GLU A 636 -10.76 37.01 8.30
N GLY A 637 -10.45 36.09 7.36
CA GLY A 637 -11.44 35.43 6.49
C GLY A 637 -11.55 33.91 6.68
N GLU A 638 -10.72 33.33 7.54
CA GLU A 638 -10.72 31.91 7.87
C GLU A 638 -12.03 31.60 8.59
N GLN A 639 -12.86 30.77 7.95
CA GLN A 639 -14.09 30.40 8.60
C GLN A 639 -13.79 29.54 9.82
N LYS A 640 -14.51 29.85 10.88
CA LYS A 640 -14.40 29.16 12.15
C LYS A 640 -15.35 27.98 12.10
N GLU A 641 -14.79 26.82 11.79
CA GLU A 641 -15.54 25.60 11.51
C GLU A 641 -15.91 24.79 12.76
N LEU A 642 -15.43 25.21 13.93
CA LEU A 642 -15.73 24.53 15.17
C LEU A 642 -17.17 24.82 15.59
N VAL A 643 -17.87 23.77 15.95
CA VAL A 643 -19.21 23.80 16.50
C VAL A 643 -19.22 23.06 17.83
N MET A 644 -19.81 23.68 18.84
CA MET A 644 -20.15 22.99 20.08
C MET A 644 -21.56 22.42 19.97
N VAL A 645 -21.71 21.14 20.23
CA VAL A 645 -22.98 20.42 20.18
C VAL A 645 -23.24 19.73 21.51
N THR A 646 -24.51 19.54 21.84
CA THR A 646 -24.97 18.69 22.93
C THR A 646 -25.39 17.34 22.34
N MET A 647 -24.71 16.27 22.74
CA MET A 647 -24.94 14.93 22.23
C MET A 647 -25.28 13.97 23.38
N SER A 648 -26.19 13.05 23.12
CA SER A 648 -26.38 11.91 24.02
C SER A 648 -25.16 10.98 23.97
N GLY A 649 -24.94 10.18 25.01
CA GLY A 649 -23.88 9.17 24.98
C GLY A 649 -24.05 8.17 23.83
N LYS A 650 -25.30 7.85 23.46
CA LYS A 650 -25.61 7.04 22.28
C LYS A 650 -25.13 7.73 21.00
N ASN A 651 -25.43 9.01 20.82
CA ASN A 651 -25.00 9.76 19.63
C ASN A 651 -23.47 9.79 19.52
N ILE A 652 -22.76 9.99 20.64
CA ILE A 652 -21.28 9.96 20.66
C ILE A 652 -20.77 8.59 20.24
N LYS A 653 -21.35 7.51 20.80
CA LYS A 653 -20.96 6.15 20.44
C LYS A 653 -21.22 5.86 18.96
N ASP A 654 -22.39 6.22 18.43
CA ASP A 654 -22.72 6.02 17.02
C ASP A 654 -21.79 6.82 16.10
N SER A 655 -21.40 8.04 16.50
CA SER A 655 -20.41 8.85 15.78
C SER A 655 -19.02 8.22 15.75
N LEU A 656 -18.60 7.56 16.85
CA LEU A 656 -17.36 6.78 16.88
C LEU A 656 -17.46 5.53 16.00
N GLU A 657 -18.60 4.82 16.02
CA GLU A 657 -18.89 3.67 15.15
C GLU A 657 -18.81 4.07 13.67
N TYR A 658 -19.41 5.21 13.31
CA TYR A 658 -19.31 5.78 11.98
C TYR A 658 -17.84 5.96 11.56
N GLY A 659 -17.01 6.47 12.47
CA GLY A 659 -15.58 6.70 12.24
C GLY A 659 -14.76 5.45 11.92
N ILE A 660 -15.22 4.28 12.36
CA ILE A 660 -14.52 3.00 12.15
C ILE A 660 -15.29 1.99 11.31
N ARG A 661 -16.42 2.35 10.69
CA ARG A 661 -17.30 1.41 9.97
C ARG A 661 -16.66 0.80 8.72
N GLU A 662 -15.86 1.59 8.01
CA GLU A 662 -15.24 1.24 6.73
C GLU A 662 -14.01 0.35 6.89
N TYR A 663 -13.55 0.14 8.12
CA TYR A 663 -12.51 -0.83 8.40
C TYR A 663 -13.09 -2.21 8.09
N PRO A 664 -12.53 -2.98 7.15
CA PRO A 664 -13.00 -4.34 6.95
C PRO A 664 -12.79 -5.16 8.22
N MET A 665 -13.70 -6.12 8.40
CA MET A 665 -13.72 -6.98 9.57
C MET A 665 -12.39 -7.73 9.71
N ALA A 666 -11.85 -7.76 10.92
CA ALA A 666 -10.70 -8.59 11.23
C ALA A 666 -11.15 -10.05 11.24
N GLU A 667 -10.95 -10.75 10.12
CA GLU A 667 -11.24 -12.17 10.02
C GLU A 667 -10.18 -13.01 10.73
N ASN A 668 -10.66 -14.07 11.38
CA ASN A 668 -9.81 -15.08 11.99
C ASN A 668 -9.47 -16.08 10.87
N PRO A 669 -8.25 -16.08 10.30
CA PRO A 669 -7.98 -16.92 9.13
C PRO A 669 -8.19 -18.39 9.53
N SER A 670 -9.01 -19.12 8.76
CA SER A 670 -9.17 -20.57 8.91
C SER A 670 -7.83 -21.29 8.82
N VAL A 671 -7.70 -22.53 9.31
CA VAL A 671 -6.45 -23.31 9.17
C VAL A 671 -5.99 -23.38 7.72
N ALA A 672 -6.93 -23.51 6.77
CA ALA A 672 -6.66 -23.47 5.33
C ALA A 672 -6.20 -22.09 4.83
N GLN A 673 -6.81 -20.98 5.30
CA GLN A 673 -6.36 -19.62 4.98
C GLN A 673 -4.99 -19.30 5.62
N ARG A 674 -4.70 -19.77 6.84
CA ARG A 674 -3.38 -19.66 7.49
C ARG A 674 -2.30 -20.42 6.72
N MET A 675 -2.61 -21.63 6.25
CA MET A 675 -1.76 -22.40 5.35
C MET A 675 -1.57 -21.70 4.00
N THR A 676 -2.64 -21.13 3.44
CA THR A 676 -2.58 -20.39 2.17
C THR A 676 -1.84 -19.06 2.33
N GLN A 677 -1.92 -18.38 3.47
CA GLN A 677 -1.19 -17.14 3.80
C GLN A 677 0.30 -17.40 4.06
N MET A 678 0.68 -18.60 4.50
CA MET A 678 2.09 -19.03 4.57
C MET A 678 2.73 -19.19 3.17
N PHE A 679 1.93 -19.46 2.13
CA PHE A 679 2.42 -19.75 0.76
C PHE A 679 1.81 -18.85 -0.33
N GLY A 680 1.02 -17.83 0.03
CA GLY A 680 0.16 -17.07 -0.87
C GLY A 680 -0.09 -15.66 -0.35
N LYS A 681 -0.48 -14.78 -1.28
CA LYS A 681 -0.60 -13.31 -1.14
C LYS A 681 -0.95 -12.88 0.28
N GLN A 682 0.03 -12.34 0.99
CA GLN A 682 -0.22 -11.55 2.19
C GLN A 682 -1.04 -10.33 1.76
N SER A 683 -2.31 -10.24 2.16
CA SER A 683 -3.02 -8.97 2.10
C SER A 683 -2.51 -8.09 3.23
N SER A 684 -1.50 -7.26 2.94
CA SER A 684 -1.21 -6.08 3.76
C SER A 684 -1.87 -4.89 3.08
N SER A 685 -3.17 -4.97 2.81
CA SER A 685 -3.93 -3.85 2.27
C SER A 685 -4.48 -3.01 3.42
N ARG A 686 -3.90 -1.84 3.59
CA ARG A 686 -4.63 -0.57 3.79
C ARG A 686 -3.60 0.56 3.83
N PHE A 687 -3.33 1.12 2.66
CA PHE A 687 -2.60 2.38 2.56
C PHE A 687 -3.66 3.47 2.57
N ASP A 688 -3.73 4.14 3.71
CA ASP A 688 -4.71 5.15 4.09
C ASP A 688 -6.14 4.64 4.32
N GLU A 689 -6.61 4.91 5.53
CA GLU A 689 -7.96 4.59 5.96
C GLU A 689 -8.82 5.84 5.79
N PRO A 690 -10.15 5.69 5.73
CA PRO A 690 -11.04 6.84 5.61
C PRO A 690 -10.80 7.87 6.71
N GLY A 691 -10.87 9.17 6.37
CA GLY A 691 -10.66 10.30 7.28
C GLY A 691 -11.72 10.47 8.38
N ASN A 692 -12.54 9.45 8.61
CA ASN A 692 -13.67 9.48 9.55
C ASN A 692 -13.25 9.10 11.00
N PHE A 693 -12.06 8.51 11.20
CA PHE A 693 -11.57 8.13 12.52
C PHE A 693 -11.43 9.32 13.48
N VAL A 694 -11.72 9.12 14.77
CA VAL A 694 -11.82 10.22 15.73
C VAL A 694 -10.70 10.18 16.77
N GLN A 695 -9.86 11.20 16.75
CA GLN A 695 -8.92 11.55 17.83
C GLN A 695 -9.66 12.34 18.91
N VAL A 696 -9.30 12.19 20.18
CA VAL A 696 -10.11 12.71 21.28
C VAL A 696 -9.32 13.39 22.39
N SER A 697 -9.98 14.33 23.08
CA SER A 697 -9.60 14.85 24.40
C SER A 697 -10.84 14.96 25.28
N GLY A 698 -10.67 14.81 26.60
CA GLY A 698 -11.78 14.78 27.56
C GLY A 698 -12.60 13.48 27.57
N MET A 699 -12.23 12.48 26.75
CA MET A 699 -12.85 11.16 26.74
C MET A 699 -11.85 10.05 26.37
N LYS A 700 -12.23 8.80 26.60
CA LYS A 700 -11.56 7.61 26.08
C LYS A 700 -12.56 6.64 25.47
N TYR A 701 -12.13 5.84 24.49
CA TYR A 701 -12.93 4.75 23.96
C TYR A 701 -12.05 3.59 23.50
N SER A 702 -12.67 2.42 23.38
CA SER A 702 -12.07 1.21 22.83
C SER A 702 -12.85 0.75 21.59
N PHE A 703 -12.21 -0.02 20.71
CA PHE A 703 -12.92 -0.65 19.59
C PHE A 703 -12.36 -2.02 19.19
N ASP A 704 -13.24 -2.86 18.63
CA ASP A 704 -12.96 -4.23 18.19
C ASP A 704 -13.46 -4.46 16.75
N LEU A 705 -12.52 -4.55 15.80
CA LEU A 705 -12.75 -4.76 14.38
C LEU A 705 -13.17 -6.21 14.04
N THR A 706 -13.14 -7.15 14.99
CA THR A 706 -13.74 -8.49 14.77
C THR A 706 -15.26 -8.44 14.78
N LYS A 707 -15.83 -7.37 15.35
CA LYS A 707 -17.27 -7.14 15.37
C LYS A 707 -17.73 -6.50 14.07
N LYS A 708 -18.99 -6.76 13.71
CA LYS A 708 -19.64 -6.15 12.55
C LYS A 708 -19.62 -4.61 12.69
N PRO A 709 -19.54 -3.84 11.58
CA PRO A 709 -19.74 -2.40 11.61
C PRO A 709 -20.98 -2.03 12.46
N TRP A 710 -20.90 -0.89 13.15
CA TRP A 710 -21.92 -0.42 14.12
C TRP A 710 -22.02 -1.19 15.44
N ASN A 711 -21.11 -2.13 15.68
CA ASN A 711 -21.03 -2.87 16.94
C ASN A 711 -19.57 -3.00 17.44
N ARG A 712 -18.70 -2.10 17.02
CA ARG A 712 -17.24 -2.18 17.25
C ARG A 712 -16.79 -1.41 18.48
N VAL A 713 -17.44 -0.30 18.83
CA VAL A 713 -17.03 0.62 19.90
C VAL A 713 -17.49 0.10 21.26
N THR A 714 -16.57 0.06 22.23
CA THR A 714 -16.80 -0.30 23.62
C THR A 714 -16.08 0.66 24.58
N ASP A 715 -16.39 0.55 25.88
CA ASP A 715 -15.66 1.23 26.96
C ASP A 715 -15.49 2.74 26.78
N VAL A 716 -16.58 3.40 26.37
CA VAL A 716 -16.61 4.86 26.23
C VAL A 716 -16.68 5.48 27.63
N SER A 717 -15.74 6.34 27.95
CA SER A 717 -15.68 7.06 29.22
C SER A 717 -15.35 8.52 29.02
N VAL A 718 -15.85 9.37 29.91
CA VAL A 718 -15.70 10.82 29.86
C VAL A 718 -14.95 11.31 31.09
N ARG A 719 -14.15 12.36 30.92
CA ARG A 719 -13.40 12.99 32.01
C ARG A 719 -14.31 13.89 32.83
N MET A 720 -14.36 13.65 34.12
CA MET A 720 -15.09 14.45 35.09
C MET A 720 -14.24 15.65 35.57
N PRO A 721 -14.85 16.67 36.19
CA PRO A 721 -14.13 17.86 36.67
C PRO A 721 -13.00 17.56 37.67
N ASP A 722 -13.11 16.47 38.44
CA ASP A 722 -12.08 16.00 39.38
C ASP A 722 -10.90 15.28 38.68
N GLY A 723 -10.97 15.15 37.35
CA GLY A 723 -9.98 14.49 36.53
C GLY A 723 -10.16 12.98 36.37
N SER A 724 -11.12 12.36 37.09
CA SER A 724 -11.43 10.94 36.94
C SER A 724 -12.16 10.65 35.63
N PHE A 725 -12.06 9.42 35.12
CA PHE A 725 -12.84 8.95 33.98
C PHE A 725 -14.00 8.08 34.47
N GLN A 726 -15.22 8.41 34.03
CA GLN A 726 -16.42 7.64 34.35
C GLN A 726 -17.04 7.07 33.07
N PRO A 727 -17.63 5.85 33.12
CA PRO A 727 -18.36 5.29 31.99
C PRO A 727 -19.46 6.23 31.48
N MET A 728 -19.52 6.38 30.16
CA MET A 728 -20.57 7.15 29.49
C MET A 728 -21.88 6.36 29.51
N THR A 729 -23.01 7.05 29.74
CA THR A 729 -24.35 6.42 29.66
C THR A 729 -25.04 6.84 28.36
N ASP A 730 -25.77 5.93 27.73
CA ASP A 730 -26.42 6.20 26.43
C ASP A 730 -27.38 7.40 26.48
N ALA A 731 -28.10 7.57 27.58
CA ALA A 731 -29.04 8.67 27.80
C ALA A 731 -28.39 9.96 28.37
N GLY A 732 -27.15 9.87 28.84
CA GLY A 732 -26.41 11.02 29.39
C GLY A 732 -26.18 12.07 28.33
N GLN A 733 -26.18 13.35 28.71
CA GLN A 733 -25.97 14.48 27.82
C GLN A 733 -24.58 15.07 28.04
N TYR A 734 -23.85 15.29 26.95
CA TYR A 734 -22.46 15.73 26.99
C TYR A 734 -22.24 16.87 25.99
N THR A 735 -21.42 17.85 26.38
CA THR A 735 -21.02 18.95 25.49
C THR A 735 -19.74 18.57 24.74
N VAL A 736 -19.83 18.56 23.41
CA VAL A 736 -18.76 18.12 22.51
C VAL A 736 -18.41 19.25 21.56
N VAL A 737 -17.13 19.54 21.39
CA VAL A 737 -16.63 20.35 20.27
C VAL A 737 -16.12 19.46 19.14
N THR A 738 -16.57 19.75 17.93
CA THR A 738 -16.07 19.12 16.69
C THR A 738 -16.21 20.10 15.52
N ARG A 739 -15.93 19.66 14.27
CA ARG A 739 -16.13 20.49 13.07
C ARG A 739 -17.57 20.35 12.55
N PHE A 740 -18.04 21.35 11.81
CA PHE A 740 -19.28 21.33 11.02
C PHE A 740 -19.40 20.05 10.16
N HIS A 741 -18.35 19.78 9.37
CA HIS A 741 -18.35 18.75 8.33
C HIS A 741 -18.67 17.33 8.83
N PRO A 742 -18.05 16.84 9.92
CA PRO A 742 -18.47 15.59 10.55
C PRO A 742 -19.93 15.51 10.96
N VAL A 743 -20.52 16.60 11.47
CA VAL A 743 -21.93 16.61 11.90
C VAL A 743 -22.85 16.40 10.70
N ASP A 744 -22.53 17.01 9.55
CA ASP A 744 -23.24 16.78 8.29
C ASP A 744 -23.08 15.32 7.81
N LYS A 745 -21.86 14.76 7.84
CA LYS A 745 -21.61 13.35 7.50
C LYS A 745 -22.43 12.39 8.38
N TRP A 746 -22.47 12.63 9.69
CA TRP A 746 -23.28 11.85 10.63
C TRP A 746 -24.78 11.98 10.34
N ASN A 747 -25.26 13.17 9.99
CA ASN A 747 -26.65 13.38 9.61
C ASN A 747 -27.02 12.61 8.34
N LYS A 748 -26.19 12.69 7.29
CA LYS A 748 -26.38 11.94 6.03
C LYS A 748 -26.38 10.43 6.23
N ALA A 749 -25.61 9.96 7.21
CA ALA A 749 -25.60 8.55 7.61
C ALA A 749 -26.77 8.14 8.52
N GLY A 750 -27.71 9.05 8.78
CA GLY A 750 -28.94 8.78 9.53
C GLY A 750 -28.78 8.74 11.05
N LEU A 751 -27.63 9.12 11.63
CA LEU A 751 -27.40 9.05 13.08
C LEU A 751 -28.41 9.87 13.89
N PHE A 752 -29.00 10.90 13.26
CA PHE A 752 -29.94 11.79 13.92
C PHE A 752 -31.37 11.66 13.39
N GLY A 753 -31.64 10.71 12.50
CA GLY A 753 -32.91 10.53 11.77
C GLY A 753 -32.79 10.87 10.29
N GLU A 754 -33.58 10.18 9.45
CA GLU A 754 -33.53 10.35 7.99
C GLU A 754 -34.24 11.63 7.52
N GLY A 755 -33.70 12.28 6.48
CA GLY A 755 -34.36 13.40 5.80
C GLY A 755 -34.40 14.72 6.57
N ILE A 756 -33.57 14.87 7.61
CA ILE A 756 -33.50 16.08 8.44
C ILE A 756 -32.52 17.08 7.81
N SER A 757 -32.91 18.36 7.69
CA SER A 757 -32.04 19.40 7.18
C SER A 757 -30.93 19.79 8.16
N GLU A 758 -29.87 20.42 7.67
CA GLU A 758 -28.76 20.95 8.47
C GLU A 758 -29.22 21.85 9.62
N ASP A 759 -30.12 22.81 9.35
CA ASP A 759 -30.67 23.71 10.37
C ASP A 759 -31.44 22.96 11.47
N GLN A 760 -32.17 21.92 11.08
CA GLN A 760 -32.95 21.11 12.02
C GLN A 760 -32.04 20.28 12.92
N ILE A 761 -30.95 19.72 12.38
CA ILE A 761 -29.99 19.00 13.21
C ILE A 761 -29.25 19.96 14.16
N TYR A 762 -29.00 21.19 13.73
CA TYR A 762 -28.32 22.18 14.56
C TYR A 762 -29.19 22.63 15.72
N ALA A 763 -30.48 22.87 15.48
CA ALA A 763 -31.45 23.10 16.54
C ALA A 763 -31.52 21.88 17.49
N LYS A 764 -31.58 20.66 16.95
CA LYS A 764 -31.68 19.42 17.75
C LYS A 764 -30.46 19.17 18.63
N LEU A 765 -29.26 19.51 18.15
CA LEU A 765 -28.01 19.35 18.88
C LEU A 765 -27.66 20.57 19.75
N ASN A 766 -28.52 21.61 19.81
CA ASN A 766 -28.18 22.88 20.46
C ASN A 766 -26.81 23.41 19.98
N ALA A 767 -26.59 23.34 18.66
CA ALA A 767 -25.32 23.63 18.03
C ALA A 767 -24.98 25.12 18.15
N LYS A 768 -23.80 25.42 18.70
CA LYS A 768 -23.27 26.77 18.86
C LYS A 768 -21.96 26.90 18.07
N PRO A 769 -21.92 27.72 17.01
CA PRO A 769 -20.68 28.02 16.32
C PRO A 769 -19.66 28.64 17.28
N ILE A 770 -18.41 28.20 17.19
CA ILE A 770 -17.31 28.73 17.99
C ILE A 770 -16.54 29.70 17.11
N PRO A 771 -16.42 30.99 17.47
CA PRO A 771 -15.79 31.99 16.62
C PRO A 771 -14.26 31.98 16.76
N VAL A 772 -13.61 30.82 16.80
CA VAL A 772 -12.15 30.66 16.88
C VAL A 772 -11.73 29.47 16.01
N SER A 773 -10.62 29.60 15.28
CA SER A 773 -10.13 28.52 14.42
C SER A 773 -9.25 27.53 15.18
N GLN A 774 -9.07 26.33 14.62
CA GLN A 774 -8.14 25.36 15.17
C GLN A 774 -6.68 25.80 15.03
N VAL A 775 -6.37 26.63 14.02
CA VAL A 775 -5.04 27.23 13.83
C VAL A 775 -4.71 28.14 15.02
N ASP A 776 -5.65 28.98 15.42
CA ASP A 776 -5.47 29.90 16.54
C ASP A 776 -5.34 29.13 17.87
N LEU A 777 -6.21 28.14 18.11
CA LEU A 777 -6.17 27.34 19.33
C LEU A 777 -4.86 26.55 19.45
N LEU A 778 -4.36 25.97 18.34
CA LEU A 778 -3.08 25.27 18.33
C LEU A 778 -1.90 26.24 18.48
N GLY A 779 -1.90 27.36 17.76
CA GLY A 779 -0.87 28.40 17.87
C GLY A 779 -0.72 28.92 19.30
N GLU A 780 -1.82 29.23 19.97
CA GLU A 780 -1.83 29.65 21.37
C GLU A 780 -1.38 28.55 22.34
N HIS A 781 -1.71 27.29 22.04
CA HIS A 781 -1.31 26.16 22.87
C HIS A 781 0.21 25.93 22.85
N ILE A 782 0.87 26.25 21.72
CA ILE A 782 2.29 25.99 21.51
C ILE A 782 3.18 27.21 21.76
N GLN A 783 2.60 28.42 21.86
CA GLN A 783 3.34 29.68 21.99
C GLN A 783 4.46 29.60 23.05
N GLY A 784 5.70 29.89 22.62
CA GLY A 784 6.87 29.91 23.51
C GLY A 784 7.35 28.54 24.02
N ARG A 785 6.88 27.43 23.43
CA ARG A 785 7.20 26.07 23.89
C ARG A 785 8.07 25.30 22.90
N THR A 786 8.93 24.43 23.44
CA THR A 786 9.53 23.32 22.69
C THR A 786 8.74 22.05 22.97
N LEU A 787 8.01 21.58 21.96
CA LEU A 787 7.13 20.41 22.06
C LEU A 787 7.92 19.11 21.86
N ASN A 788 7.60 18.10 22.63
CA ASN A 788 8.07 16.74 22.46
C ASN A 788 6.86 15.78 22.33
N PRO A 789 6.68 15.11 21.18
CA PRO A 789 5.53 14.22 20.96
C PRO A 789 5.46 13.04 21.95
N LEU A 790 6.57 12.67 22.58
CA LEU A 790 6.63 11.60 23.58
C LEU A 790 6.28 12.07 25.00
N VAL A 791 6.17 13.38 25.22
CA VAL A 791 5.94 13.97 26.55
C VAL A 791 4.68 14.83 26.56
N ASP A 792 4.62 15.85 25.70
CA ASP A 792 3.55 16.87 25.71
C ASP A 792 2.21 16.35 25.17
N SER A 793 2.23 15.35 24.30
CA SER A 793 1.02 14.79 23.67
C SER A 793 1.19 13.31 23.40
N LYS A 794 1.77 12.58 24.34
CA LYS A 794 2.05 11.15 24.20
C LYS A 794 0.77 10.35 23.93
N VAL A 795 0.92 9.23 23.24
CA VAL A 795 -0.13 8.20 23.16
C VAL A 795 -0.32 7.61 24.56
N GLU A 796 -1.51 7.77 25.13
CA GLU A 796 -1.80 7.46 26.54
C GLU A 796 -3.04 6.56 26.73
N GLY A 797 -3.51 5.93 25.65
CA GLY A 797 -4.64 5.01 25.68
C GLY A 797 -5.97 5.74 25.76
N ARG A 798 -6.07 6.90 25.10
CA ARG A 798 -7.35 7.58 24.82
C ARG A 798 -8.17 6.80 23.80
N VAL A 799 -7.49 6.18 22.83
CA VAL A 799 -8.15 5.32 21.83
C VAL A 799 -7.48 3.96 21.83
N ASN A 800 -8.21 2.94 22.29
CA ASN A 800 -7.67 1.59 22.43
C ASN A 800 -8.26 0.64 21.39
N ASN A 801 -7.42 0.17 20.47
CA ASN A 801 -7.79 -0.93 19.60
C ASN A 801 -7.68 -2.25 20.38
N VAL A 802 -8.82 -2.78 20.82
CA VAL A 802 -8.92 -4.07 21.54
C VAL A 802 -9.25 -5.23 20.60
N THR A 803 -9.28 -4.98 19.28
CA THR A 803 -9.36 -6.04 18.27
C THR A 803 -8.33 -7.10 18.63
N PRO A 804 -8.75 -8.36 18.87
CA PRO A 804 -7.82 -9.45 19.01
C PRO A 804 -6.84 -9.38 17.85
N VAL A 805 -5.59 -9.11 18.16
CA VAL A 805 -4.52 -9.26 17.18
C VAL A 805 -4.46 -10.77 16.95
N TYR A 806 -5.23 -11.26 15.98
CA TYR A 806 -4.85 -12.43 15.22
C TYR A 806 -3.55 -11.99 14.60
N LYS A 807 -2.46 -12.24 15.34
CA LYS A 807 -1.15 -12.01 14.80
C LYS A 807 -1.20 -12.74 13.48
N ASP A 808 -1.07 -11.98 12.38
CA ASP A 808 -0.30 -12.48 11.26
C ASP A 808 0.80 -13.30 11.90
N VAL A 809 0.93 -14.56 11.50
CA VAL A 809 2.06 -15.39 11.95
C VAL A 809 3.32 -14.76 11.33
N THR A 810 3.67 -13.59 11.82
CA THR A 810 4.96 -12.96 11.70
C THR A 810 5.71 -13.58 12.86
N LEU A 811 6.58 -14.50 12.50
CA LEU A 811 7.62 -14.99 13.37
C LEU A 811 8.36 -13.76 13.92
N ARG A 812 8.04 -13.33 15.12
CA ARG A 812 8.89 -12.41 15.87
C ARG A 812 9.75 -13.29 16.75
N PRO A 813 11.01 -13.56 16.39
CA PRO A 813 11.91 -14.18 17.33
C PRO A 813 12.05 -13.20 18.50
N GLN A 814 11.66 -13.66 19.70
CA GLN A 814 12.26 -13.12 20.90
C GLN A 814 13.76 -13.47 20.86
N PRO A 815 14.65 -12.66 21.47
CA PRO A 815 16.08 -12.93 21.47
C PRO A 815 16.32 -14.36 21.97
N SER A 816 17.01 -15.16 21.15
CA SER A 816 17.51 -16.45 21.60
C SER A 816 18.62 -16.17 22.63
N ILE A 817 18.61 -16.92 23.75
CA ILE A 817 19.66 -16.93 24.78
C ILE A 817 21.04 -17.27 24.20
N VAL A 818 21.10 -17.84 22.99
CA VAL A 818 22.34 -18.22 22.29
C VAL A 818 22.95 -17.04 21.50
N GLY A 819 22.19 -15.96 21.27
CA GLY A 819 22.65 -14.77 20.54
C GLY A 819 23.49 -13.77 21.36
N PHE A 820 23.70 -14.02 22.65
CA PHE A 820 24.44 -13.10 23.54
C PHE A 820 25.96 -13.26 23.49
N SER A 821 26.50 -14.34 22.91
CA SER A 821 27.95 -14.57 22.89
C SER A 821 28.66 -14.04 21.63
N THR A 822 27.95 -13.79 20.52
CA THR A 822 28.57 -13.39 19.24
C THR A 822 28.47 -11.90 18.94
N LEU A 823 27.58 -11.15 19.59
CA LEU A 823 27.51 -9.68 19.48
C LEU A 823 28.31 -8.93 20.55
N ALA A 824 28.77 -9.62 21.61
CA ALA A 824 29.65 -9.05 22.62
C ALA A 824 31.12 -8.90 22.16
N ALA A 825 31.49 -9.45 21.00
CA ALA A 825 32.86 -9.43 20.49
C ALA A 825 33.13 -8.37 19.40
N GLN A 826 32.13 -7.57 18.99
CA GLN A 826 32.30 -6.55 17.94
C GLN A 826 32.22 -5.09 18.41
N ASN A 827 31.93 -4.82 19.68
CA ASN A 827 31.90 -3.45 20.24
C ASN A 827 32.79 -3.29 21.49
N ALA A 828 33.98 -3.90 21.48
CA ALA A 828 34.99 -3.69 22.52
C ALA A 828 36.10 -2.73 22.07
N THR A 829 35.73 -1.58 21.48
CA THR A 829 36.63 -0.41 21.39
C THR A 829 35.78 0.86 21.35
N THR A 830 35.38 1.37 22.52
CA THR A 830 35.55 2.76 22.99
C THR A 830 34.55 3.07 24.11
N ASP A 831 35.16 3.46 25.23
CA ASP A 831 34.62 4.10 26.43
C ASP A 831 33.55 3.43 27.30
N ASN A 832 34.06 2.82 28.38
CA ASN A 832 33.39 2.73 29.67
C ASN A 832 33.40 4.11 30.34
N SER A 833 32.22 4.68 30.61
CA SER A 833 32.00 5.36 31.89
C SER A 833 30.50 5.54 32.20
N GLU A 834 30.11 4.91 33.30
CA GLU A 834 29.15 5.39 34.30
C GLU A 834 27.62 5.19 34.09
N ASN A 835 27.12 4.13 34.75
CA ASN A 835 26.14 4.17 35.85
C ASN A 835 24.76 4.87 35.63
N ARG A 836 23.69 4.09 35.39
CA ARG A 836 22.77 3.51 36.39
C ARG A 836 21.48 3.01 35.75
#